data_AF-A0A7H8JYL7-F1
#
_entry.id   AF-A0A7H8JYL7-F1
#
_cell.length_a   1.000
_cell.length_b   1.000
_cell.length_c   1.000
_cell.angle_alpha   90.00
_cell.angle_beta   90.00
_cell.angle_gamma   90.00
#
_symmetry.space_group_name_H-M   'P 1'
#
loop_
_entity.id
_entity.type
_entity.pdbx_description
1 polymer ?
#
loop_
_entity_poly.entity_id
_entity_poly.type
_entity_poly.pdbx_seq_one_letter_code
_entity_poly.pdbx_strand_id
1 'polypeptide(L)'
;MACGSARTAGEAVHHGCALSGQPTAQPSQPTAVTLGHRHLPHRVGRGSSSECAAERGRSPTRPVCLAGWARRSRARAPSGARPSRAYGRPAPARHDERTKPVTDDAPLPLVPLPRHVRRGPGHFRLDSGTVLRTDRGAEREAAVLRSALAGAGLPLPPGPGADPAYPGAPADARTPPPTSVWLRFADPGADGEEAYRIEVTERSVTLTARGTPGLGRAVQTLRQLLPPAAHRRGESGGPWPVPCCTVVDAPRFAWRGLLLDVARHFLPKDAVLRMLDLAALHRLSHVQLHLTDDQGWRLDVPGRPRLREVAAWRDGTLRGHASRPLGTDPSPHGGCYSRADLAEIQAYARHRHLTLVPEVDLPGHMQAALAAYPELGVTGPHPVATGWGVSDHVLAPSEAALAFCKEVLDEVFEVFDAPVVHLGGDECPTTEWRASAPARARAAELGLDSVAGLQGWFHTELAAHARRRGRRTAGWDEMTEGPWAPPDAVVTAWRDWLTPSPAATALAAGHDVVLCPASRTYLDHYQSDLPEEPLAQGGLTTWQDLAGWDPLEGLGGGEPAHGLGLGERLPGVGGRERLPCLGAGESVRGLGGDATPPSRAGRVLGVQAQLWSEYLPTPAAVDYAAFPRLGAFAEAAWTGTDRRAAEPLAARMPGYLALLDALGVRYRPLEGPAPWQRGGSGPRARPEVVAAAGTVTHVEAPRP
;
A
#
# COMPACT_ATOMS: atom_id res chain seq x y z
N MET A 1 -18.05 20.83 44.57
CA MET A 1 -18.07 22.24 45.03
C MET A 1 -17.77 23.15 43.83
N ALA A 2 -17.74 24.48 44.00
CA ALA A 2 -17.69 25.49 42.93
C ALA A 2 -16.72 25.13 41.76
N CYS A 3 -17.05 25.32 40.48
CA CYS A 3 -17.70 26.45 39.77
C CYS A 3 -16.80 27.70 39.69
N GLY A 4 -16.59 28.21 38.47
CA GLY A 4 -15.70 29.35 38.21
C GLY A 4 -15.71 29.73 36.72
N SER A 5 -16.64 30.60 36.34
CA SER A 5 -16.76 31.13 34.97
C SER A 5 -16.40 32.61 34.95
N ALA A 6 -15.72 33.06 33.90
CA ALA A 6 -15.55 34.48 33.60
C ALA A 6 -15.67 34.74 32.09
N ARG A 7 -16.54 35.68 31.71
CA ARG A 7 -16.51 36.41 30.43
C ARG A 7 -16.46 37.89 30.78
N THR A 8 -15.71 38.66 30.02
CA THR A 8 -15.86 40.11 29.88
C THR A 8 -15.62 40.50 28.42
N ALA A 9 -16.11 41.67 28.02
CA ALA A 9 -16.11 42.13 26.63
C ALA A 9 -15.97 43.66 26.59
N GLY A 10 -15.68 44.20 25.39
CA GLY A 10 -15.43 45.63 25.14
C GLY A 10 -14.01 45.85 24.57
N GLU A 11 -13.76 46.80 23.68
CA GLU A 11 -14.66 47.74 22.97
C GLU A 11 -14.15 47.93 21.51
N ALA A 12 -14.86 48.74 20.71
CA ALA A 12 -14.54 49.01 19.29
C ALA A 12 -14.31 50.52 19.04
N VAL A 13 -13.74 50.89 17.87
CA VAL A 13 -14.08 52.13 17.12
C VAL A 13 -13.40 52.17 15.72
N HIS A 14 -14.06 52.88 14.80
CA HIS A 14 -13.81 53.22 13.38
C HIS A 14 -12.33 53.45 12.90
N HIS A 15 -11.97 53.45 11.60
CA HIS A 15 -12.67 53.72 10.30
C HIS A 15 -12.32 52.65 9.21
N GLY A 16 -12.72 52.67 7.93
CA GLY A 16 -13.31 53.72 7.06
C GLY A 16 -14.02 53.20 5.79
N CYS A 17 -13.82 53.81 4.61
CA CYS A 17 -14.62 53.55 3.37
C CYS A 17 -13.89 53.89 2.05
N ALA A 18 -14.10 53.07 0.99
CA ALA A 18 -14.12 53.34 -0.48
C ALA A 18 -13.76 52.03 -1.26
N LEU A 19 -14.41 51.51 -2.32
CA LEU A 19 -15.27 51.93 -3.45
C LEU A 19 -14.58 52.01 -4.84
N SER A 20 -15.09 51.19 -5.77
CA SER A 20 -15.05 51.27 -7.25
C SER A 20 -13.75 50.97 -8.01
N GLY A 21 -13.88 50.41 -9.23
CA GLY A 21 -12.79 50.30 -10.22
C GLY A 21 -12.75 49.05 -11.12
N GLN A 22 -13.70 48.86 -12.04
CA GLN A 22 -13.45 48.08 -13.27
C GLN A 22 -13.02 49.01 -14.41
N PRO A 23 -12.27 48.49 -15.41
CA PRO A 23 -12.80 48.60 -16.77
C PRO A 23 -12.53 47.37 -17.67
N THR A 24 -13.37 47.19 -18.68
CA THR A 24 -13.25 46.22 -19.77
C THR A 24 -12.70 46.87 -21.06
N ALA A 25 -11.75 46.23 -21.76
CA ALA A 25 -11.50 46.51 -23.19
C ALA A 25 -10.71 45.40 -23.93
N GLN A 26 -11.32 44.87 -25.00
CA GLN A 26 -10.68 44.39 -26.24
C GLN A 26 -11.21 45.30 -27.37
N PRO A 27 -10.51 45.56 -28.50
CA PRO A 27 -10.24 44.51 -29.50
C PRO A 27 -9.02 44.71 -30.43
N SER A 28 -8.81 43.76 -31.37
CA SER A 28 -8.63 43.95 -32.83
C SER A 28 -7.62 42.97 -33.49
N GLN A 29 -7.90 42.60 -34.75
CA GLN A 29 -7.01 41.88 -35.67
C GLN A 29 -6.72 42.76 -36.90
N PRO A 30 -5.69 42.43 -37.70
CA PRO A 30 -5.80 42.65 -39.14
C PRO A 30 -5.28 41.51 -40.04
N THR A 31 -6.13 41.08 -40.98
CA THR A 31 -5.85 40.68 -42.39
C THR A 31 -4.74 39.69 -42.78
N ALA A 32 -5.08 38.74 -43.65
CA ALA A 32 -4.15 37.89 -44.41
C ALA A 32 -3.83 38.47 -45.82
N VAL A 33 -2.77 37.95 -46.46
CA VAL A 33 -2.38 38.23 -47.86
C VAL A 33 -2.05 36.90 -48.57
N THR A 34 -2.29 36.83 -49.88
CA THR A 34 -2.35 35.58 -50.67
C THR A 34 -1.39 35.60 -51.86
N LEU A 35 -0.83 34.43 -52.24
CA LEU A 35 -0.54 33.89 -53.60
C LEU A 35 0.82 33.15 -53.68
N GLY A 36 0.91 32.09 -54.50
CA GLY A 36 2.19 31.43 -54.81
C GLY A 36 2.21 29.93 -55.18
N HIS A 37 1.30 29.40 -56.00
CA HIS A 37 1.45 28.03 -56.54
C HIS A 37 2.43 27.98 -57.73
N ARG A 38 3.23 26.89 -57.88
CA ARG A 38 3.61 26.29 -59.18
C ARG A 38 4.23 24.87 -59.09
N HIS A 39 3.72 23.98 -59.94
CA HIS A 39 4.30 22.77 -60.58
C HIS A 39 5.08 21.66 -59.82
N LEU A 40 4.41 20.50 -59.75
CA LEU A 40 4.91 19.12 -59.98
C LEU A 40 5.62 18.98 -61.37
N PRO A 41 6.49 17.96 -61.67
CA PRO A 41 6.09 16.52 -61.62
C PRO A 41 7.16 15.39 -61.49
N HIS A 42 6.68 14.15 -61.24
CA HIS A 42 7.15 12.83 -61.78
C HIS A 42 8.61 12.32 -61.54
N ARG A 43 8.96 11.01 -61.59
CA ARG A 43 8.29 9.67 -61.50
C ARG A 43 9.37 8.55 -61.59
N VAL A 44 9.05 7.30 -61.19
CA VAL A 44 9.82 6.03 -61.41
C VAL A 44 11.05 5.81 -60.49
N GLY A 45 11.36 4.61 -59.96
CA GLY A 45 10.58 3.35 -59.83
C GLY A 45 11.39 2.04 -59.97
N ARG A 46 10.86 0.92 -59.43
CA ARG A 46 11.34 -0.51 -59.51
C ARG A 46 12.70 -0.77 -58.82
N GLY A 47 13.00 -1.96 -58.27
CA GLY A 47 12.29 -3.24 -58.06
C GLY A 47 13.12 -4.09 -57.07
N SER A 48 12.88 -5.39 -56.81
CA SER A 48 11.95 -6.40 -57.35
C SER A 48 11.12 -6.99 -56.16
N SER A 49 10.69 -8.26 -55.99
CA SER A 49 10.83 -9.55 -56.71
C SER A 49 9.56 -10.42 -56.58
N SER A 50 9.62 -11.65 -57.11
CA SER A 50 8.74 -12.80 -56.86
C SER A 50 9.50 -13.87 -56.04
N GLU A 51 9.00 -15.07 -55.67
CA GLU A 51 7.76 -15.86 -55.91
C GLU A 51 7.44 -16.62 -54.58
N CYS A 52 6.34 -17.35 -54.33
CA CYS A 52 5.48 -18.18 -55.17
C CYS A 52 4.07 -18.38 -54.54
N ALA A 53 3.13 -18.97 -55.28
CA ALA A 53 1.83 -19.44 -54.78
C ALA A 53 1.94 -20.90 -54.22
N ALA A 54 0.92 -21.58 -53.66
CA ALA A 54 -0.54 -21.42 -53.72
C ALA A 54 -1.20 -22.18 -52.51
N GLU A 55 -2.52 -22.41 -52.37
CA GLU A 55 -3.67 -22.21 -53.27
C GLU A 55 -5.02 -21.92 -52.54
N ARG A 56 -6.14 -22.56 -52.92
CA ARG A 56 -7.53 -22.34 -52.46
C ARG A 56 -8.01 -23.52 -51.56
N GLY A 57 -9.06 -23.45 -50.74
CA GLY A 57 -10.06 -22.40 -50.46
C GLY A 57 -11.51 -22.82 -50.76
N ARG A 58 -12.50 -22.48 -49.90
CA ARG A 58 -13.96 -22.44 -50.22
C ARG A 58 -14.84 -21.80 -49.13
N SER A 59 -15.97 -21.25 -49.55
CA SER A 59 -17.10 -20.66 -48.81
C SER A 59 -18.29 -20.55 -49.81
N PRO A 60 -19.49 -19.98 -49.55
CA PRO A 60 -20.18 -19.62 -48.29
C PRO A 60 -21.66 -20.12 -48.22
N THR A 61 -22.44 -19.81 -47.17
CA THR A 61 -23.87 -19.41 -47.31
C THR A 61 -24.45 -18.66 -46.09
N ARG A 62 -25.42 -17.78 -46.39
CA ARG A 62 -25.98 -16.63 -45.62
C ARG A 62 -27.06 -16.93 -44.54
N PRO A 63 -27.52 -15.92 -43.75
CA PRO A 63 -28.40 -16.06 -42.57
C PRO A 63 -29.85 -15.54 -42.76
N VAL A 64 -30.71 -15.69 -41.74
CA VAL A 64 -31.99 -14.95 -41.55
C VAL A 64 -32.24 -14.68 -40.06
N CYS A 65 -32.86 -13.54 -39.73
CA CYS A 65 -33.54 -13.26 -38.46
C CYS A 65 -34.88 -12.55 -38.73
N LEU A 66 -35.94 -12.81 -37.93
CA LEU A 66 -36.85 -11.77 -37.36
C LEU A 66 -38.11 -12.33 -36.65
N ALA A 67 -38.46 -11.67 -35.53
CA ALA A 67 -39.80 -11.37 -34.98
C ALA A 67 -40.80 -12.48 -34.58
N GLY A 68 -41.62 -12.19 -33.55
CA GLY A 68 -42.83 -12.98 -33.22
C GLY A 68 -43.27 -12.93 -31.74
N TRP A 69 -43.92 -11.86 -31.28
CA TRP A 69 -44.52 -11.77 -29.93
C TRP A 69 -45.97 -12.28 -29.91
N ALA A 70 -46.37 -12.99 -28.84
CA ALA A 70 -47.77 -13.13 -28.42
C ALA A 70 -47.88 -13.25 -26.88
N ARG A 71 -48.99 -12.76 -26.29
CA ARG A 71 -49.21 -12.71 -24.83
C ARG A 71 -50.45 -13.51 -24.40
N ARG A 72 -50.44 -14.03 -23.15
CA ARG A 72 -51.51 -13.97 -22.11
C ARG A 72 -51.32 -15.16 -21.13
N SER A 73 -50.96 -15.01 -19.85
CA SER A 73 -51.54 -14.23 -18.73
C SER A 73 -52.76 -14.88 -18.05
N ARG A 74 -52.61 -15.27 -16.78
CA ARG A 74 -53.55 -15.05 -15.65
C ARG A 74 -52.91 -15.48 -14.33
N ALA A 75 -53.35 -14.89 -13.23
CA ALA A 75 -52.85 -15.15 -11.87
C ALA A 75 -54.01 -15.14 -10.86
N ARG A 76 -53.87 -15.88 -9.75
CA ARG A 76 -54.57 -15.65 -8.47
C ARG A 76 -53.94 -16.50 -7.34
N ALA A 77 -54.14 -16.03 -6.11
CA ALA A 77 -53.80 -16.66 -4.82
C ALA A 77 -55.02 -16.38 -3.87
N PRO A 78 -54.99 -16.56 -2.52
CA PRO A 78 -53.97 -17.12 -1.62
C PRO A 78 -54.57 -18.10 -0.55
N SER A 79 -53.94 -18.17 0.64
CA SER A 79 -54.35 -18.86 1.90
C SER A 79 -54.07 -20.37 1.99
N GLY A 80 -53.77 -20.95 3.17
CA GLY A 80 -53.56 -20.33 4.49
C GLY A 80 -53.25 -21.32 5.62
N ALA A 81 -53.18 -20.80 6.86
CA ALA A 81 -53.09 -21.49 8.17
C ALA A 81 -51.83 -22.33 8.52
N ARG A 82 -51.35 -22.14 9.76
CA ARG A 82 -50.48 -23.08 10.50
C ARG A 82 -51.35 -23.97 11.41
N PRO A 83 -50.88 -25.17 11.77
CA PRO A 83 -51.00 -25.66 13.14
C PRO A 83 -49.63 -25.96 13.77
N SER A 84 -49.62 -26.19 15.09
CA SER A 84 -48.44 -26.52 15.91
C SER A 84 -48.65 -27.83 16.69
N ARG A 85 -47.64 -28.26 17.47
CA ARG A 85 -47.50 -29.51 18.26
C ARG A 85 -46.80 -30.66 17.50
N ALA A 86 -46.02 -31.53 18.15
CA ALA A 86 -45.39 -31.48 19.49
C ALA A 86 -44.16 -32.41 19.54
N TYR A 87 -43.38 -32.35 20.63
CA TYR A 87 -42.21 -33.20 20.84
C TYR A 87 -42.55 -34.70 20.89
N GLY A 88 -41.83 -35.50 20.10
CA GLY A 88 -41.70 -36.95 20.25
C GLY A 88 -40.22 -37.31 20.40
N ARG A 89 -39.87 -38.10 21.42
CA ARG A 89 -38.48 -38.43 21.77
C ARG A 89 -38.22 -39.93 21.58
N PRO A 90 -37.43 -40.36 20.57
CA PRO A 90 -37.02 -41.75 20.44
C PRO A 90 -36.05 -42.19 21.54
N ALA A 91 -36.06 -43.48 21.87
CA ALA A 91 -35.07 -44.13 22.73
C ALA A 91 -33.77 -44.42 21.95
N PRO A 92 -32.60 -44.58 22.61
CA PRO A 92 -31.31 -44.65 21.92
C PRO A 92 -31.08 -46.00 21.22
N ALA A 93 -30.77 -45.95 19.92
CA ALA A 93 -30.18 -47.08 19.23
C ALA A 93 -28.73 -47.27 19.70
N ARG A 94 -28.38 -48.50 20.12
CA ARG A 94 -26.98 -48.87 20.39
C ARG A 94 -26.32 -49.26 19.07
N HIS A 95 -25.41 -48.43 18.57
CA HIS A 95 -24.46 -48.82 17.53
C HIS A 95 -23.06 -48.89 18.12
N ASP A 96 -22.45 -50.07 18.01
CA ASP A 96 -21.05 -50.32 18.31
C ASP A 96 -20.20 -49.92 17.09
N GLU A 97 -20.00 -48.61 16.93
CA GLU A 97 -19.00 -48.09 15.99
C GLU A 97 -17.68 -47.90 16.71
N ARG A 98 -16.67 -48.67 16.31
CA ARG A 98 -15.27 -48.38 16.63
C ARG A 98 -14.90 -47.04 16.01
N THR A 99 -14.85 -46.00 16.84
CA THR A 99 -14.48 -44.65 16.43
C THR A 99 -13.09 -44.65 15.81
N LYS A 100 -13.05 -44.54 14.46
CA LYS A 100 -11.89 -43.94 13.80
C LYS A 100 -11.69 -42.56 14.44
N PRO A 101 -10.45 -42.14 14.75
CA PRO A 101 -10.22 -40.76 15.19
C PRO A 101 -10.69 -39.84 14.06
N VAL A 102 -11.62 -38.93 14.37
CA VAL A 102 -12.03 -37.89 13.43
C VAL A 102 -10.85 -36.93 13.31
N THR A 103 -10.07 -37.09 12.24
CA THR A 103 -9.28 -35.99 11.70
C THR A 103 -10.26 -34.94 11.18
N ASP A 104 -10.07 -33.69 11.60
CA ASP A 104 -10.84 -32.58 11.04
C ASP A 104 -10.25 -32.27 9.67
N ASP A 105 -10.73 -32.97 8.65
CA ASP A 105 -10.15 -33.01 7.30
C ASP A 105 -10.26 -31.65 6.56
N ALA A 106 -10.98 -30.68 7.12
CA ALA A 106 -10.99 -29.30 6.63
C ALA A 106 -9.58 -28.68 6.68
N PRO A 107 -9.11 -27.94 5.65
CA PRO A 107 -7.82 -27.26 5.66
C PRO A 107 -7.66 -26.26 6.84
N LEU A 108 -6.42 -26.02 7.28
CA LEU A 108 -6.17 -24.97 8.29
C LEU A 108 -6.33 -23.58 7.65
N PRO A 109 -7.02 -22.61 8.28
CA PRO A 109 -7.28 -21.28 7.72
C PRO A 109 -6.06 -20.33 7.79
N LEU A 110 -4.85 -20.86 7.58
CA LEU A 110 -3.61 -20.09 7.59
C LEU A 110 -3.49 -19.31 6.28
N VAL A 111 -3.34 -17.99 6.39
CA VAL A 111 -3.17 -17.06 5.27
C VAL A 111 -2.18 -15.97 5.70
N PRO A 112 -0.93 -15.96 5.19
CA PRO A 112 -0.38 -16.85 4.18
C PRO A 112 -0.14 -18.29 4.67
N LEU A 113 -0.11 -19.23 3.74
CA LEU A 113 0.21 -20.63 3.96
C LEU A 113 1.70 -20.86 4.32
N PRO A 114 2.03 -21.52 5.43
CA PRO A 114 3.42 -21.81 5.79
C PRO A 114 4.14 -22.79 4.84
N ARG A 115 5.48 -22.63 4.73
CA ARG A 115 6.36 -23.51 3.94
C ARG A 115 6.13 -24.99 4.24
N HIS A 116 6.13 -25.39 5.51
CA HIS A 116 5.85 -26.76 5.94
C HIS A 116 4.86 -26.80 7.10
N VAL A 117 3.80 -27.60 6.95
CA VAL A 117 2.82 -27.91 8.00
C VAL A 117 2.62 -29.42 8.07
N ARG A 118 2.79 -30.01 9.25
CA ARG A 118 2.45 -31.41 9.53
C ARG A 118 1.41 -31.46 10.65
N ARG A 119 0.21 -31.92 10.35
CA ARG A 119 -0.85 -32.18 11.34
C ARG A 119 -0.49 -33.37 12.24
N GLY A 120 -0.96 -33.33 13.48
CA GLY A 120 -0.99 -34.45 14.41
C GLY A 120 -2.43 -34.68 14.93
N PRO A 121 -2.67 -35.79 15.63
CA PRO A 121 -3.96 -36.06 16.26
C PRO A 121 -4.19 -35.14 17.48
N GLY A 122 -5.45 -34.87 17.79
CA GLY A 122 -5.84 -34.15 19.01
C GLY A 122 -5.71 -32.63 18.94
N HIS A 123 -6.00 -31.98 20.07
CA HIS A 123 -6.00 -30.52 20.20
C HIS A 123 -5.37 -30.12 21.54
N PHE A 124 -4.56 -29.06 21.53
CA PHE A 124 -4.28 -28.30 22.74
C PHE A 124 -5.55 -27.55 23.18
N ARG A 125 -5.76 -27.42 24.49
CA ARG A 125 -6.88 -26.65 25.07
C ARG A 125 -6.31 -25.36 25.66
N LEU A 126 -6.57 -24.24 25.01
CA LEU A 126 -6.17 -22.92 25.47
C LEU A 126 -7.29 -22.31 26.33
N ASP A 127 -7.02 -22.13 27.62
CA ASP A 127 -7.99 -21.65 28.61
C ASP A 127 -7.38 -20.65 29.60
N SER A 128 -8.17 -20.18 30.56
CA SER A 128 -7.74 -19.19 31.57
C SER A 128 -6.70 -19.71 32.55
N GLY A 129 -6.49 -21.03 32.64
CA GLY A 129 -5.42 -21.65 33.42
C GLY A 129 -4.11 -21.80 32.65
N THR A 130 -4.13 -21.58 31.32
CA THR A 130 -2.94 -21.72 30.47
C THR A 130 -1.92 -20.62 30.74
N VAL A 131 -0.71 -21.00 31.13
CA VAL A 131 0.38 -20.05 31.44
C VAL A 131 1.21 -19.68 30.21
N LEU A 132 1.74 -18.46 30.20
CA LEU A 132 2.67 -17.96 29.19
C LEU A 132 4.09 -17.90 29.76
N ARG A 133 5.01 -18.67 29.18
CA ARG A 133 6.46 -18.65 29.46
C ARG A 133 7.18 -17.94 28.32
N THR A 134 8.21 -17.18 28.66
CA THR A 134 9.00 -16.38 27.72
C THR A 134 10.47 -16.51 28.06
N ASP A 135 11.31 -16.69 27.05
CA ASP A 135 12.73 -16.39 27.20
C ASP A 135 12.94 -14.87 27.30
N ARG A 136 13.98 -14.45 28.03
CA ARG A 136 14.30 -13.03 28.24
C ARG A 136 14.58 -12.33 26.90
N GLY A 137 13.84 -11.27 26.62
CA GLY A 137 13.85 -10.53 25.35
C GLY A 137 12.61 -10.76 24.47
N ALA A 138 11.71 -11.70 24.82
CA ALA A 138 10.47 -11.99 24.11
C ALA A 138 9.22 -11.31 24.73
N GLU A 139 9.40 -10.33 25.62
CA GLU A 139 8.33 -9.74 26.41
C GLU A 139 7.34 -8.92 25.56
N ARG A 140 7.80 -8.37 24.41
CA ARG A 140 6.95 -7.64 23.46
C ARG A 140 6.01 -8.56 22.71
N GLU A 141 6.53 -9.68 22.21
CA GLU A 141 5.78 -10.69 21.47
C GLU A 141 4.73 -11.34 22.37
N ALA A 142 5.07 -11.56 23.64
CA ALA A 142 4.14 -11.98 24.69
C ALA A 142 3.06 -10.93 24.99
N ALA A 143 3.40 -9.64 25.03
CA ALA A 143 2.44 -8.56 25.20
C ALA A 143 1.47 -8.44 24.01
N VAL A 144 1.95 -8.62 22.78
CA VAL A 144 1.11 -8.68 21.57
C VAL A 144 0.18 -9.89 21.60
N LEU A 145 0.68 -11.08 21.98
CA LEU A 145 -0.14 -12.28 22.12
C LEU A 145 -1.24 -12.11 23.18
N ARG A 146 -0.90 -11.55 24.36
CA ARG A 146 -1.88 -11.21 25.41
C ARG A 146 -2.91 -10.19 24.91
N SER A 147 -2.47 -9.09 24.30
CA SER A 147 -3.36 -8.05 23.78
C SER A 147 -4.34 -8.58 22.73
N ALA A 148 -3.88 -9.48 21.85
CA ALA A 148 -4.71 -10.11 20.83
C ALA A 148 -5.73 -11.12 21.37
N LEU A 149 -5.53 -11.66 22.58
CA LEU A 149 -6.35 -12.71 23.18
C LEU A 149 -7.14 -12.25 24.43
N ALA A 150 -6.89 -11.04 24.93
CA ALA A 150 -7.61 -10.46 26.07
C ALA A 150 -9.14 -10.43 25.86
N GLY A 151 -9.60 -10.20 24.62
CA GLY A 151 -11.03 -10.23 24.28
C GLY A 151 -11.71 -11.59 24.42
N ALA A 152 -10.94 -12.69 24.44
CA ALA A 152 -11.39 -14.08 24.47
C ALA A 152 -11.34 -14.71 25.88
N GLY A 153 -11.24 -13.89 26.94
CA GLY A 153 -11.14 -14.35 28.33
C GLY A 153 -9.84 -15.09 28.66
N LEU A 154 -8.77 -14.84 27.88
CA LEU A 154 -7.46 -15.50 28.03
C LEU A 154 -6.41 -14.55 28.62
N PRO A 155 -6.27 -14.46 29.96
CA PRO A 155 -5.26 -13.59 30.59
C PRO A 155 -3.81 -14.04 30.33
N LEU A 156 -3.60 -15.33 30.00
CA LEU A 156 -2.27 -15.92 29.77
C LEU A 156 -1.24 -15.52 30.87
N PRO A 157 -1.50 -15.81 32.16
CA PRO A 157 -0.66 -15.40 33.28
C PRO A 157 0.80 -15.88 33.14
N PRO A 158 1.78 -15.18 33.73
CA PRO A 158 3.18 -15.58 33.65
C PRO A 158 3.40 -16.97 34.25
N GLY A 159 4.07 -17.86 33.51
CA GLY A 159 4.47 -19.17 34.02
C GLY A 159 5.65 -19.08 35.00
N PRO A 160 5.92 -20.14 35.80
CA PRO A 160 7.05 -20.18 36.71
C PRO A 160 8.39 -19.88 36.01
N GLY A 161 9.06 -18.80 36.43
CA GLY A 161 10.29 -18.29 35.84
C GLY A 161 10.16 -17.25 34.73
N ALA A 162 8.94 -16.78 34.42
CA ALA A 162 8.71 -15.64 33.53
C ALA A 162 8.65 -14.28 34.28
N ASP A 163 8.94 -14.27 35.59
CA ASP A 163 8.87 -13.11 36.49
C ASP A 163 10.12 -13.10 37.39
N PRO A 164 10.92 -12.01 37.45
CA PRO A 164 12.08 -11.92 38.34
C PRO A 164 11.73 -12.01 39.84
N ALA A 165 10.46 -11.85 40.24
CA ALA A 165 10.00 -12.08 41.61
C ALA A 165 9.79 -13.57 41.97
N TYR A 166 9.82 -14.49 40.99
CA TYR A 166 9.63 -15.94 41.22
C TYR A 166 10.82 -16.74 40.65
N PRO A 167 11.58 -17.47 41.50
CA PRO A 167 12.74 -18.25 41.04
C PRO A 167 12.30 -19.33 40.05
N GLY A 168 12.78 -19.22 38.82
CA GLY A 168 12.30 -20.01 37.69
C GLY A 168 12.85 -21.42 37.59
N ALA A 169 12.09 -22.29 36.92
CA ALA A 169 12.64 -23.52 36.37
C ALA A 169 13.74 -23.16 35.34
N PRO A 170 14.94 -23.77 35.43
CA PRO A 170 16.17 -23.24 34.83
C PRO A 170 16.14 -23.14 33.30
N ALA A 171 17.09 -22.37 32.76
CA ALA A 171 17.17 -22.03 31.33
C ALA A 171 17.46 -23.23 30.41
N ASP A 172 17.92 -24.34 30.98
CA ASP A 172 18.18 -25.62 30.30
C ASP A 172 16.97 -26.57 30.26
N ALA A 173 15.82 -26.17 30.84
CA ALA A 173 14.60 -26.96 30.90
C ALA A 173 14.04 -27.30 29.49
N ARG A 174 14.49 -28.42 28.93
CA ARG A 174 14.16 -28.87 27.56
C ARG A 174 12.68 -29.18 27.31
N THR A 175 11.92 -29.45 28.37
CA THR A 175 10.52 -29.91 28.28
C THR A 175 9.57 -28.77 28.66
N PRO A 176 8.61 -28.39 27.80
CA PRO A 176 7.60 -27.40 28.16
C PRO A 176 6.74 -27.90 29.34
N PRO A 177 6.36 -27.03 30.30
CA PRO A 177 5.40 -27.42 31.33
C PRO A 177 4.03 -27.71 30.69
N PRO A 178 3.22 -28.62 31.27
CA PRO A 178 1.86 -28.86 30.80
C PRO A 178 1.01 -27.58 30.90
N THR A 179 -0.03 -27.49 30.06
CA THR A 179 -0.97 -26.35 29.98
C THR A 179 -0.24 -25.01 29.86
N SER A 180 0.68 -24.91 28.88
CA SER A 180 1.47 -23.70 28.65
C SER A 180 1.65 -23.34 27.16
N VAL A 181 1.88 -22.05 26.93
CA VAL A 181 2.46 -21.49 25.71
C VAL A 181 3.87 -20.99 26.05
N TRP A 182 4.90 -21.40 25.30
CA TRP A 182 6.29 -20.95 25.50
C TRP A 182 6.83 -20.26 24.25
N LEU A 183 7.30 -19.01 24.39
CA LEU A 183 8.09 -18.28 23.39
C LEU A 183 9.58 -18.45 23.70
N ARG A 184 10.33 -19.08 22.80
CA ARG A 184 11.73 -19.50 23.01
C ARG A 184 12.69 -19.01 21.93
N PHE A 185 13.90 -18.60 22.30
CA PHE A 185 14.98 -18.31 21.36
C PHE A 185 15.83 -19.56 21.11
N ALA A 186 15.72 -20.11 19.90
CA ALA A 186 16.52 -21.26 19.45
C ALA A 186 16.43 -21.41 17.91
N ASP A 187 17.17 -22.37 17.36
CA ASP A 187 17.07 -22.73 15.95
C ASP A 187 15.66 -23.27 15.60
N PRO A 188 14.92 -22.68 14.63
CA PRO A 188 13.63 -23.20 14.19
C PRO A 188 13.75 -24.39 13.22
N GLY A 189 14.94 -24.68 12.67
CA GLY A 189 15.13 -25.60 11.56
C GLY A 189 14.85 -24.94 10.19
N ALA A 190 15.07 -23.64 10.08
CA ALA A 190 14.91 -22.84 8.86
C ALA A 190 15.80 -21.57 8.91
N ASP A 191 16.06 -20.99 7.74
CA ASP A 191 16.98 -19.87 7.54
C ASP A 191 16.27 -18.51 7.39
N GLY A 192 16.95 -17.45 7.83
CA GLY A 192 16.45 -16.07 7.87
C GLY A 192 16.05 -15.60 9.27
N GLU A 193 16.04 -14.29 9.48
CA GLU A 193 15.73 -13.67 10.80
C GLU A 193 14.25 -13.77 11.19
N GLU A 194 13.37 -13.84 10.19
CA GLU A 194 11.92 -14.03 10.34
C GLU A 194 11.51 -15.52 10.36
N ALA A 195 12.47 -16.45 10.32
CA ALA A 195 12.19 -17.89 10.34
C ALA A 195 11.70 -18.34 11.72
N TYR A 196 10.70 -19.22 11.73
CA TYR A 196 10.09 -19.70 12.96
C TYR A 196 9.57 -21.14 12.87
N ARG A 197 9.34 -21.72 14.05
CA ARG A 197 8.77 -23.05 14.28
C ARG A 197 7.66 -22.97 15.30
N ILE A 198 6.58 -23.72 15.08
CA ILE A 198 5.51 -23.92 16.05
C ILE A 198 5.32 -25.42 16.28
N GLU A 199 5.25 -25.82 17.53
CA GLU A 199 4.88 -27.18 17.93
C GLU A 199 3.70 -27.14 18.91
N VAL A 200 2.53 -27.54 18.41
CA VAL A 200 1.29 -27.71 19.18
C VAL A 200 1.12 -29.19 19.51
N THR A 201 1.00 -29.49 20.79
CA THR A 201 0.66 -30.82 21.33
C THR A 201 -0.49 -30.67 22.31
N GLU A 202 -1.20 -31.75 22.63
CA GLU A 202 -2.28 -31.73 23.64
C GLU A 202 -1.87 -31.18 25.01
N ARG A 203 -0.55 -31.16 25.30
CA ARG A 203 0.02 -30.68 26.57
C ARG A 203 0.53 -29.23 26.53
N SER A 204 0.96 -28.70 25.39
CA SER A 204 1.62 -27.40 25.30
C SER A 204 1.79 -26.89 23.87
N VAL A 205 1.89 -25.57 23.72
CA VAL A 205 2.34 -24.87 22.51
C VAL A 205 3.76 -24.32 22.72
N THR A 206 4.67 -24.56 21.78
CA THR A 206 5.99 -23.91 21.75
C THR A 206 6.18 -23.12 20.46
N LEU A 207 6.55 -21.85 20.58
CA LEU A 207 6.97 -20.96 19.49
C LEU A 207 8.48 -20.79 19.58
N THR A 208 9.22 -21.08 18.50
CA THR A 208 10.68 -20.99 18.45
C THR A 208 11.15 -20.18 17.25
N ALA A 209 12.10 -19.26 17.46
CA ALA A 209 12.79 -18.54 16.40
C ALA A 209 14.20 -18.09 16.86
N ARG A 210 15.06 -17.67 15.92
CA ARG A 210 16.41 -17.16 16.25
C ARG A 210 16.39 -15.79 16.93
N GLY A 211 15.32 -15.02 16.76
CA GLY A 211 15.16 -13.66 17.28
C GLY A 211 13.70 -13.21 17.28
N THR A 212 13.46 -11.98 17.73
CA THR A 212 12.10 -11.43 17.91
C THR A 212 11.27 -11.31 16.63
N PRO A 213 11.81 -11.05 15.42
CA PRO A 213 10.99 -11.00 14.20
C PRO A 213 10.28 -12.33 13.92
N GLY A 214 11.02 -13.45 13.98
CA GLY A 214 10.45 -14.80 13.81
C GLY A 214 9.45 -15.16 14.91
N LEU A 215 9.70 -14.81 16.18
CA LEU A 215 8.70 -14.98 17.25
C LEU A 215 7.44 -14.13 16.98
N GLY A 216 7.61 -12.92 16.47
CA GLY A 216 6.52 -12.05 16.01
C GLY A 216 5.67 -12.75 14.95
N ARG A 217 6.27 -13.38 13.93
CA ARG A 217 5.52 -14.14 12.92
C ARG A 217 4.87 -15.40 13.49
N ALA A 218 5.55 -16.10 14.41
CA ALA A 218 5.00 -17.27 15.11
C ALA A 218 3.74 -16.95 15.92
N VAL A 219 3.71 -15.80 16.62
CA VAL A 219 2.52 -15.31 17.35
C VAL A 219 1.33 -15.12 16.40
N GLN A 220 1.56 -14.60 15.18
CA GLN A 220 0.48 -14.39 14.20
C GLN A 220 -0.02 -15.71 13.58
N THR A 221 0.83 -16.73 13.46
CA THR A 221 0.39 -18.08 13.06
C THR A 221 -0.33 -18.81 14.19
N LEU A 222 0.09 -18.66 15.45
CA LEU A 222 -0.68 -19.16 16.60
C LEU A 222 -2.07 -18.51 16.67
N ARG A 223 -2.20 -17.21 16.37
CA ARG A 223 -3.50 -16.54 16.23
C ARG A 223 -4.37 -17.20 15.16
N GLN A 224 -3.84 -17.52 13.98
CA GLN A 224 -4.63 -18.16 12.91
C GLN A 224 -4.92 -19.66 13.13
N LEU A 225 -4.24 -20.32 14.08
CA LEU A 225 -4.56 -21.68 14.51
C LEU A 225 -5.71 -21.73 15.54
N LEU A 226 -6.16 -20.58 16.07
CA LEU A 226 -7.33 -20.50 16.94
C LEU A 226 -8.63 -20.43 16.14
N PRO A 227 -9.76 -20.92 16.69
CA PRO A 227 -11.06 -20.80 16.04
C PRO A 227 -11.48 -19.32 15.97
N PRO A 228 -12.17 -18.87 14.91
CA PRO A 228 -12.58 -17.48 14.75
C PRO A 228 -13.25 -16.85 15.97
N ALA A 229 -14.06 -17.60 16.72
CA ALA A 229 -14.71 -17.13 17.95
C ALA A 229 -13.72 -16.54 18.99
N ALA A 230 -12.48 -17.05 19.06
CA ALA A 230 -11.42 -16.55 19.96
C ALA A 230 -10.83 -15.18 19.55
N HIS A 231 -11.31 -14.56 18.46
CA HIS A 231 -10.94 -13.21 18.05
C HIS A 231 -12.03 -12.16 18.33
N ARG A 232 -13.22 -12.59 18.72
CA ARG A 232 -14.34 -11.67 19.01
C ARG A 232 -14.09 -10.93 20.32
N ARG A 233 -14.59 -9.70 20.41
CA ARG A 233 -14.56 -8.90 21.65
C ARG A 233 -15.82 -9.16 22.45
N GLY A 234 -15.69 -9.82 23.60
CA GLY A 234 -16.79 -10.08 24.54
C GLY A 234 -16.55 -11.38 25.30
N GLU A 235 -16.81 -11.38 26.61
CA GLU A 235 -16.47 -12.49 27.50
C GLU A 235 -17.17 -13.79 27.11
N SER A 236 -16.44 -14.61 26.36
CA SER A 236 -16.69 -16.03 26.18
C SER A 236 -15.46 -16.76 26.70
N GLY A 237 -15.53 -17.22 27.96
CA GLY A 237 -14.45 -18.01 28.54
C GLY A 237 -14.23 -19.29 27.73
N GLY A 238 -12.95 -19.66 27.57
CA GLY A 238 -12.56 -20.90 26.87
C GLY A 238 -13.06 -22.18 27.56
N PRO A 239 -12.65 -23.37 27.08
CA PRO A 239 -11.42 -23.61 26.32
C PRO A 239 -11.57 -23.43 24.80
N TRP A 240 -10.54 -22.85 24.20
CA TRP A 240 -10.37 -22.73 22.76
C TRP A 240 -9.46 -23.87 22.25
N PRO A 241 -9.92 -24.74 21.34
CA PRO A 241 -9.08 -25.79 20.76
C PRO A 241 -8.03 -25.19 19.80
N VAL A 242 -6.79 -25.66 19.88
CA VAL A 242 -5.73 -25.39 18.88
C VAL A 242 -5.28 -26.75 18.32
N PRO A 243 -5.34 -26.99 17.00
CA PRO A 243 -5.07 -28.30 16.43
C PRO A 243 -3.58 -28.69 16.57
N CYS A 244 -3.32 -29.93 16.97
CA CYS A 244 -1.95 -30.42 17.12
C CYS A 244 -1.23 -30.41 15.76
N CYS A 245 -0.04 -29.80 15.72
CA CYS A 245 0.71 -29.63 14.48
C CYS A 245 2.17 -29.26 14.73
N THR A 246 2.99 -29.47 13.70
CA THR A 246 4.33 -28.87 13.56
C THR A 246 4.33 -27.94 12.35
N VAL A 247 4.63 -26.67 12.57
CA VAL A 247 4.86 -25.67 11.51
C VAL A 247 6.35 -25.33 11.49
N VAL A 248 6.94 -25.24 10.30
CA VAL A 248 8.28 -24.66 10.07
C VAL A 248 8.17 -23.73 8.86
N ASP A 249 8.60 -22.48 9.01
CA ASP A 249 8.22 -21.42 8.09
C ASP A 249 9.19 -20.23 8.07
N ALA A 250 9.24 -19.54 6.94
CA ALA A 250 10.06 -18.36 6.68
C ALA A 250 9.53 -17.62 5.43
N PRO A 251 9.68 -16.29 5.32
CA PRO A 251 9.15 -15.52 4.18
C PRO A 251 9.81 -15.91 2.85
N ARG A 252 9.10 -15.66 1.74
CA ARG A 252 9.68 -15.69 0.38
C ARG A 252 10.50 -14.43 0.08
N PHE A 253 9.91 -13.25 0.31
CA PHE A 253 10.55 -11.95 0.08
C PHE A 253 10.80 -11.20 1.38
N ALA A 254 11.84 -10.36 1.43
CA ALA A 254 12.11 -9.50 2.59
C ALA A 254 11.13 -8.31 2.65
N TRP A 255 10.88 -7.64 1.52
CA TRP A 255 9.87 -6.60 1.41
C TRP A 255 8.51 -7.20 1.09
N ARG A 256 7.55 -7.01 1.99
CA ARG A 256 6.17 -7.47 1.88
C ARG A 256 5.32 -6.30 2.35
N GLY A 257 5.09 -5.37 1.44
CA GLY A 257 4.62 -4.03 1.73
C GLY A 257 3.11 -3.84 1.57
N LEU A 258 2.59 -2.83 2.25
CA LEU A 258 1.29 -2.22 1.97
C LEU A 258 1.45 -0.69 1.99
N LEU A 259 1.18 0.00 0.88
CA LEU A 259 0.91 1.44 0.92
C LEU A 259 -0.49 1.68 1.46
N LEU A 260 -0.61 2.64 2.37
CA LEU A 260 -1.86 3.13 2.92
C LEU A 260 -1.93 4.64 2.66
N ASP A 261 -2.72 5.03 1.67
CA ASP A 261 -3.03 6.43 1.40
C ASP A 261 -3.92 6.98 2.51
N VAL A 262 -3.41 8.03 3.15
CA VAL A 262 -4.12 8.85 4.12
C VAL A 262 -4.23 10.31 3.66
N ALA A 263 -3.65 10.64 2.51
CA ALA A 263 -3.67 11.96 1.89
C ALA A 263 -5.00 12.22 1.17
N ARG A 264 -5.44 11.34 0.25
CA ARG A 264 -6.71 11.54 -0.49
C ARG A 264 -7.91 11.44 0.46
N HIS A 265 -7.93 10.49 1.39
CA HIS A 265 -8.86 10.44 2.52
C HIS A 265 -8.17 10.13 3.86
N PHE A 266 -8.26 11.05 4.81
CA PHE A 266 -7.68 10.91 6.14
C PHE A 266 -8.31 9.75 6.93
N LEU A 267 -7.46 8.81 7.36
CA LEU A 267 -7.88 7.71 8.23
C LEU A 267 -7.62 8.06 9.70
N PRO A 268 -8.64 8.01 10.58
CA PRO A 268 -8.45 8.11 12.02
C PRO A 268 -7.38 7.17 12.55
N LYS A 269 -6.63 7.60 13.56
CA LYS A 269 -5.48 6.89 14.13
C LYS A 269 -5.80 5.43 14.49
N ASP A 270 -6.95 5.16 15.09
CA ASP A 270 -7.40 3.81 15.43
C ASP A 270 -7.61 2.90 14.20
N ALA A 271 -7.99 3.47 13.05
CA ALA A 271 -8.09 2.75 11.79
C ALA A 271 -6.70 2.42 11.21
N VAL A 272 -5.73 3.33 11.33
CA VAL A 272 -4.32 3.06 10.99
C VAL A 272 -3.77 1.94 11.89
N LEU A 273 -3.97 2.03 13.22
CA LEU A 273 -3.55 0.99 14.16
C LEU A 273 -4.23 -0.37 13.87
N ARG A 274 -5.52 -0.39 13.51
CA ARG A 274 -6.23 -1.61 13.07
C ARG A 274 -5.59 -2.20 11.81
N MET A 275 -5.23 -1.37 10.82
CA MET A 275 -4.55 -1.84 9.62
C MET A 275 -3.15 -2.40 9.92
N LEU A 276 -2.42 -1.83 10.88
CA LEU A 276 -1.14 -2.41 11.35
C LEU A 276 -1.33 -3.79 12.02
N ASP A 277 -2.40 -3.98 12.80
CA ASP A 277 -2.76 -5.29 13.36
C ASP A 277 -3.08 -6.32 12.26
N LEU A 278 -3.74 -5.89 11.18
CA LEU A 278 -4.06 -6.75 10.03
C LEU A 278 -2.83 -7.02 9.16
N ALA A 279 -1.98 -6.03 8.88
CA ALA A 279 -0.72 -6.21 8.15
C ALA A 279 0.19 -7.23 8.86
N ALA A 280 0.32 -7.11 10.18
CA ALA A 280 1.04 -8.08 11.01
C ALA A 280 0.39 -9.48 10.98
N LEU A 281 -0.94 -9.56 11.08
CA LEU A 281 -1.70 -10.82 11.00
C LEU A 281 -1.55 -11.54 9.65
N HIS A 282 -1.09 -10.87 8.59
CA HIS A 282 -0.77 -11.47 7.29
C HIS A 282 0.74 -11.56 7.02
N ARG A 283 1.58 -11.34 8.04
CA ARG A 283 3.06 -11.33 7.98
C ARG A 283 3.65 -10.37 6.94
N LEU A 284 2.99 -9.26 6.65
CA LEU A 284 3.63 -8.12 5.98
C LEU A 284 4.83 -7.65 6.83
N SER A 285 5.81 -7.02 6.19
CA SER A 285 7.02 -6.49 6.85
C SER A 285 7.11 -4.97 6.81
N HIS A 286 6.47 -4.33 5.82
CA HIS A 286 6.53 -2.89 5.60
C HIS A 286 5.12 -2.32 5.44
N VAL A 287 4.90 -1.10 5.93
CA VAL A 287 3.72 -0.29 5.61
C VAL A 287 4.21 1.09 5.18
N GLN A 288 3.92 1.47 3.94
CA GLN A 288 4.22 2.80 3.41
C GLN A 288 3.05 3.73 3.76
N LEU A 289 3.35 4.83 4.46
CA LEU A 289 2.35 5.84 4.82
C LEU A 289 2.49 7.01 3.85
N HIS A 290 1.59 7.08 2.88
CA HIS A 290 1.48 8.17 1.93
C HIS A 290 0.77 9.36 2.60
N LEU A 291 1.58 10.30 3.11
CA LEU A 291 1.16 11.34 4.08
C LEU A 291 0.80 12.68 3.44
N THR A 292 1.06 12.88 2.15
CA THR A 292 0.99 14.21 1.51
C THR A 292 0.59 14.08 0.05
N ASP A 293 -0.45 14.80 -0.37
CA ASP A 293 -0.87 14.89 -1.77
C ASP A 293 -1.61 16.22 -2.05
N ASP A 294 -1.99 16.46 -3.31
CA ASP A 294 -2.74 17.63 -3.76
C ASP A 294 -4.05 17.87 -2.99
N GLN A 295 -4.75 16.80 -2.57
CA GLN A 295 -6.01 16.89 -1.81
C GLN A 295 -5.84 16.78 -0.28
N GLY A 296 -4.60 16.76 0.22
CA GLY A 296 -4.30 17.18 1.59
C GLY A 296 -3.02 16.62 2.24
N TRP A 297 -2.60 17.31 3.30
CA TRP A 297 -1.36 17.09 4.03
C TRP A 297 -1.60 16.54 5.44
N ARG A 298 -0.93 15.45 5.83
CA ARG A 298 -1.24 14.70 7.07
C ARG A 298 -0.17 14.74 8.15
N LEU A 299 1.03 15.26 7.86
CA LEU A 299 2.17 15.36 8.78
C LEU A 299 2.19 16.71 9.53
N ASP A 300 2.20 16.71 10.86
CA ASP A 300 2.38 17.94 11.63
C ASP A 300 3.85 18.38 11.63
N VAL A 301 4.14 19.58 11.14
CA VAL A 301 5.50 20.14 11.02
C VAL A 301 5.54 21.47 11.81
N PRO A 302 6.15 21.53 13.00
CA PRO A 302 6.04 22.69 13.90
C PRO A 302 6.57 24.01 13.33
N GLY A 303 7.53 23.98 12.40
CA GLY A 303 8.00 25.17 11.69
C GLY A 303 7.02 25.70 10.62
N ARG A 304 6.05 24.88 10.21
CA ARG A 304 5.13 25.13 9.09
C ARG A 304 3.66 24.93 9.49
N PRO A 305 3.13 25.68 10.48
CA PRO A 305 1.78 25.46 11.03
C PRO A 305 0.66 25.53 9.99
N ARG A 306 0.82 26.30 8.90
CA ARG A 306 -0.22 26.35 7.83
C ARG A 306 -0.40 25.02 7.10
N LEU A 307 0.53 24.07 7.19
CA LEU A 307 0.31 22.71 6.69
C LEU A 307 -0.79 22.00 7.50
N ARG A 308 -0.83 22.21 8.82
CA ARG A 308 -1.86 21.68 9.72
C ARG A 308 -3.17 22.50 9.67
N GLU A 309 -3.07 23.81 9.50
CA GLU A 309 -4.22 24.73 9.53
C GLU A 309 -4.96 24.82 8.18
N VAL A 310 -4.23 24.71 7.06
CA VAL A 310 -4.75 24.86 5.69
C VAL A 310 -4.60 23.56 4.90
N ALA A 311 -3.36 23.09 4.67
CA ALA A 311 -3.12 21.95 3.77
C ALA A 311 -3.79 20.64 4.24
N ALA A 312 -4.06 20.51 5.54
CA ALA A 312 -4.76 19.37 6.11
C ALA A 312 -6.27 19.32 5.81
N TRP A 313 -6.86 20.34 5.17
CA TRP A 313 -8.31 20.44 4.94
C TRP A 313 -8.64 20.89 3.51
N ARG A 314 -9.76 20.39 2.99
CA ARG A 314 -10.36 20.86 1.73
C ARG A 314 -11.86 21.08 1.89
N ASP A 315 -12.39 22.08 1.21
CA ASP A 315 -13.80 22.51 1.33
C ASP A 315 -14.81 21.61 0.57
N GLY A 316 -14.33 20.51 -0.02
CA GLY A 316 -15.20 19.53 -0.66
C GLY A 316 -14.47 18.36 -1.28
N THR A 317 -15.21 17.38 -1.79
CA THR A 317 -14.69 16.18 -2.44
C THR A 317 -15.50 15.82 -3.69
N LEU A 318 -14.83 15.45 -4.78
CA LEU A 318 -15.45 15.02 -6.04
C LEU A 318 -16.39 13.82 -5.83
N ARG A 319 -17.62 13.92 -6.36
CA ARG A 319 -18.57 12.80 -6.48
C ARG A 319 -18.52 12.21 -7.88
N GLY A 320 -18.64 10.88 -7.97
CA GLY A 320 -18.49 10.16 -9.23
C GLY A 320 -17.03 10.03 -9.64
N HIS A 321 -16.79 9.35 -10.76
CA HIS A 321 -15.43 9.06 -11.24
C HIS A 321 -14.75 10.32 -11.78
N ALA A 322 -13.42 10.41 -11.70
CA ALA A 322 -12.63 11.53 -12.27
C ALA A 322 -12.93 11.76 -13.77
N SER A 323 -13.03 10.68 -14.56
CA SER A 323 -13.41 10.76 -15.98
C SER A 323 -14.91 11.01 -16.24
N ARG A 324 -15.75 11.05 -15.20
CA ARG A 324 -17.18 11.40 -15.30
C ARG A 324 -17.73 12.05 -14.01
N PRO A 325 -17.36 13.31 -13.72
CA PRO A 325 -17.76 14.00 -12.50
C PRO A 325 -19.28 14.17 -12.34
N LEU A 326 -19.76 14.07 -11.10
CA LEU A 326 -21.14 14.35 -10.65
C LEU A 326 -21.19 15.58 -9.73
N GLY A 327 -20.28 16.54 -10.00
CA GLY A 327 -20.02 17.71 -9.16
C GLY A 327 -19.33 17.35 -7.83
N THR A 328 -19.15 18.36 -6.99
CA THR A 328 -18.45 18.25 -5.70
C THR A 328 -19.45 18.09 -4.55
N ASP A 329 -19.12 17.26 -3.57
CA ASP A 329 -19.70 17.28 -2.24
C ASP A 329 -19.10 18.45 -1.45
N PRO A 330 -19.89 19.44 -0.99
CA PRO A 330 -19.38 20.60 -0.26
C PRO A 330 -19.11 20.32 1.23
N SER A 331 -19.11 19.05 1.65
CA SER A 331 -18.72 18.64 2.99
C SER A 331 -17.19 18.77 3.15
N PRO A 332 -16.67 19.61 4.07
CA PRO A 332 -15.24 19.72 4.27
C PRO A 332 -14.64 18.40 4.76
N HIS A 333 -13.48 18.03 4.23
CA HIS A 333 -12.76 16.81 4.58
C HIS A 333 -11.31 17.14 4.97
N GLY A 334 -10.78 16.46 5.97
CA GLY A 334 -9.40 16.65 6.40
C GLY A 334 -9.02 15.97 7.70
N GLY A 335 -7.82 16.31 8.16
CA GLY A 335 -7.17 15.74 9.33
C GLY A 335 -5.65 15.73 9.20
N CYS A 336 -4.97 15.74 10.34
CA CYS A 336 -3.50 15.75 10.43
C CYS A 336 -3.09 15.02 11.73
N TYR A 337 -2.08 14.16 11.64
CA TYR A 337 -1.52 13.45 12.79
C TYR A 337 -0.49 14.32 13.49
N SER A 338 -0.62 14.54 14.80
CA SER A 338 0.44 15.23 15.54
C SER A 338 1.72 14.39 15.59
N ARG A 339 2.86 15.02 15.88
CA ARG A 339 4.13 14.29 16.16
C ARG A 339 3.94 13.16 17.19
N ALA A 340 3.10 13.36 18.20
CA ALA A 340 2.79 12.36 19.21
C ALA A 340 1.94 11.19 18.66
N ASP A 341 1.03 11.45 17.72
CA ASP A 341 0.24 10.41 17.06
C ASP A 341 1.10 9.54 16.16
N LEU A 342 1.98 10.17 15.36
CA LEU A 342 2.90 9.44 14.48
C LEU A 342 3.94 8.65 15.27
N ALA A 343 4.47 9.20 16.37
CA ALA A 343 5.36 8.47 17.28
C ALA A 343 4.68 7.25 17.93
N GLU A 344 3.38 7.34 18.27
CA GLU A 344 2.62 6.20 18.76
C GLU A 344 2.38 5.15 17.66
N ILE A 345 2.00 5.59 16.44
CA ILE A 345 1.82 4.73 15.26
C ILE A 345 3.14 3.97 14.95
N GLN A 346 4.28 4.67 14.98
CA GLN A 346 5.62 4.11 14.84
C GLN A 346 5.94 3.06 15.92
N ALA A 347 5.71 3.38 17.21
CA ALA A 347 5.92 2.42 18.29
C ALA A 347 5.01 1.18 18.17
N TYR A 348 3.77 1.37 17.73
CA TYR A 348 2.76 0.31 17.56
C TYR A 348 3.10 -0.64 16.40
N ALA A 349 3.66 -0.11 15.31
CA ALA A 349 4.21 -0.86 14.18
C ALA A 349 5.47 -1.63 14.58
N ARG A 350 6.40 -0.97 15.28
CA ARG A 350 7.64 -1.58 15.78
C ARG A 350 7.38 -2.76 16.71
N HIS A 351 6.37 -2.68 17.57
CA HIS A 351 5.93 -3.82 18.41
C HIS A 351 5.35 -5.00 17.63
N ARG A 352 5.06 -4.84 16.33
CA ARG A 352 4.50 -5.87 15.44
C ARG A 352 5.48 -6.37 14.38
N HIS A 353 6.75 -5.93 14.46
CA HIS A 353 7.77 -6.18 13.43
C HIS A 353 7.30 -5.67 12.05
N LEU A 354 6.79 -4.45 12.03
CA LEU A 354 6.48 -3.69 10.82
C LEU A 354 7.39 -2.46 10.76
N THR A 355 8.07 -2.28 9.63
CA THR A 355 8.75 -1.04 9.27
C THR A 355 7.71 -0.07 8.72
N LEU A 356 7.62 1.15 9.26
CA LEU A 356 6.86 2.22 8.61
C LEU A 356 7.78 2.98 7.67
N VAL A 357 7.44 3.00 6.39
CA VAL A 357 8.13 3.82 5.39
C VAL A 357 7.31 5.10 5.24
N PRO A 358 7.76 6.24 5.80
CA PRO A 358 7.10 7.51 5.55
C PRO A 358 7.32 7.91 4.09
N GLU A 359 6.28 8.46 3.48
CA GLU A 359 6.33 9.07 2.17
C GLU A 359 5.93 10.54 2.26
N VAL A 360 6.75 11.40 1.65
CA VAL A 360 6.43 12.80 1.35
C VAL A 360 6.68 12.96 -0.13
N ASP A 361 5.62 13.22 -0.88
CA ASP A 361 5.64 13.23 -2.34
C ASP A 361 6.25 14.53 -2.88
N LEU A 362 7.27 14.42 -3.74
CA LEU A 362 8.10 15.54 -4.16
C LEU A 362 8.69 15.32 -5.57
N PRO A 363 8.70 16.34 -6.46
CA PRO A 363 8.14 17.69 -6.32
C PRO A 363 6.73 17.86 -6.94
N GLY A 364 6.15 16.78 -7.46
CA GLY A 364 4.74 16.67 -7.82
C GLY A 364 3.83 16.52 -6.60
N HIS A 365 2.53 16.36 -6.79
CA HIS A 365 1.52 16.11 -5.74
C HIS A 365 1.56 17.07 -4.51
N MET A 366 1.96 18.32 -4.75
CA MET A 366 2.23 19.30 -3.69
C MET A 366 1.19 20.43 -3.57
N GLN A 367 0.08 20.40 -4.31
CA GLN A 367 -0.90 21.50 -4.32
C GLN A 367 -1.47 21.83 -2.93
N ALA A 368 -1.63 20.85 -2.03
CA ALA A 368 -2.04 21.12 -0.65
C ALA A 368 -1.02 21.99 0.10
N ALA A 369 0.27 21.68 -0.03
CA ALA A 369 1.34 22.48 0.55
C ALA A 369 1.44 23.86 -0.10
N LEU A 370 1.19 23.97 -1.41
CA LEU A 370 1.13 25.25 -2.13
C LEU A 370 -0.06 26.13 -1.68
N ALA A 371 -1.20 25.54 -1.30
CA ALA A 371 -2.31 26.29 -0.69
C ALA A 371 -1.93 26.87 0.69
N ALA A 372 -1.09 26.15 1.46
CA ALA A 372 -0.55 26.61 2.73
C ALA A 372 0.61 27.59 2.61
N TYR A 373 1.44 27.47 1.56
CA TYR A 373 2.62 28.32 1.32
C TYR A 373 2.81 28.58 -0.19
N PRO A 374 2.03 29.50 -0.79
CA PRO A 374 2.07 29.81 -2.23
C PRO A 374 3.44 30.24 -2.74
N GLU A 375 4.28 30.81 -1.88
CA GLU A 375 5.65 31.21 -2.18
C GLU A 375 6.61 30.05 -2.52
N LEU A 376 6.18 28.80 -2.35
CA LEU A 376 6.91 27.59 -2.75
C LEU A 376 6.55 27.12 -4.17
N GLY A 377 5.48 27.65 -4.77
CA GLY A 377 4.93 27.24 -6.07
C GLY A 377 5.48 28.03 -7.24
N VAL A 378 5.27 27.52 -8.46
CA VAL A 378 5.67 28.22 -9.69
C VAL A 378 4.69 29.34 -10.05
N THR A 379 3.43 29.19 -9.68
CA THR A 379 2.31 30.10 -9.99
C THR A 379 1.71 30.72 -8.71
N GLY A 380 0.51 31.29 -8.79
CA GLY A 380 -0.13 32.01 -7.68
C GLY A 380 -0.73 31.10 -6.60
N PRO A 381 -1.48 31.67 -5.62
CA PRO A 381 -2.17 30.90 -4.59
C PRO A 381 -3.32 30.07 -5.17
N HIS A 382 -3.35 28.79 -4.80
CA HIS A 382 -4.39 27.81 -5.16
C HIS A 382 -5.12 27.29 -3.93
N PRO A 383 -6.36 26.79 -4.03
CA PRO A 383 -6.97 25.98 -2.97
C PRO A 383 -6.35 24.58 -2.93
N VAL A 384 -6.49 23.88 -1.79
CA VAL A 384 -6.26 22.43 -1.70
C VAL A 384 -7.19 21.73 -2.69
N ALA A 385 -6.70 20.73 -3.42
CA ALA A 385 -7.47 20.12 -4.49
C ALA A 385 -8.71 19.37 -3.95
N THR A 386 -9.81 19.42 -4.71
CA THR A 386 -11.09 18.78 -4.35
C THR A 386 -11.48 17.64 -5.32
N GLY A 387 -10.64 17.36 -6.31
CA GLY A 387 -10.79 16.27 -7.28
C GLY A 387 -9.50 15.46 -7.43
N TRP A 388 -9.57 14.43 -8.28
CA TRP A 388 -8.52 13.42 -8.44
C TRP A 388 -7.79 13.55 -9.79
N GLY A 389 -6.61 12.93 -9.86
CA GLY A 389 -5.71 12.98 -11.01
C GLY A 389 -4.59 14.00 -10.83
N VAL A 390 -3.67 14.01 -11.80
CA VAL A 390 -2.42 14.77 -11.76
C VAL A 390 -2.64 16.28 -11.71
N SER A 391 -1.99 16.98 -10.77
CA SER A 391 -1.95 18.44 -10.75
C SER A 391 -0.75 18.99 -11.53
N ASP A 392 -0.97 20.03 -12.34
CA ASP A 392 0.11 20.83 -12.94
C ASP A 392 0.85 21.71 -11.90
N HIS A 393 0.31 21.84 -10.67
CA HIS A 393 0.81 22.76 -9.63
C HIS A 393 1.92 22.13 -8.79
N VAL A 394 3.15 22.25 -9.29
CA VAL A 394 4.37 21.64 -8.74
C VAL A 394 5.22 22.64 -7.95
N LEU A 395 6.17 22.14 -7.14
CA LEU A 395 7.13 23.02 -6.45
C LEU A 395 7.98 23.83 -7.44
N ALA A 396 8.25 25.10 -7.10
CA ALA A 396 9.21 25.91 -7.83
C ALA A 396 10.66 25.43 -7.58
N PRO A 397 11.49 25.29 -8.62
CA PRO A 397 12.88 24.82 -8.51
C PRO A 397 13.77 25.90 -7.88
N SER A 398 13.66 26.05 -6.57
CA SER A 398 14.17 27.19 -5.80
C SER A 398 14.80 26.74 -4.49
N GLU A 399 15.74 27.54 -3.98
CA GLU A 399 16.34 27.28 -2.66
C GLU A 399 15.30 27.33 -1.53
N ALA A 400 14.21 28.11 -1.68
CA ALA A 400 13.13 28.19 -0.70
C ALA A 400 12.30 26.89 -0.64
N ALA A 401 11.88 26.36 -1.79
CA ALA A 401 11.20 25.07 -1.88
C ALA A 401 12.12 23.92 -1.43
N LEU A 402 13.39 23.94 -1.83
CA LEU A 402 14.34 22.90 -1.42
C LEU A 402 14.66 22.94 0.08
N ALA A 403 14.73 24.13 0.68
CA ALA A 403 14.86 24.29 2.13
C ALA A 403 13.62 23.78 2.87
N PHE A 404 12.41 24.09 2.38
CA PHE A 404 11.16 23.53 2.91
C PHE A 404 11.16 22.00 2.86
N CYS A 405 11.55 21.39 1.74
CA CYS A 405 11.60 19.94 1.61
C CYS A 405 12.59 19.29 2.60
N LYS A 406 13.75 19.93 2.82
CA LYS A 406 14.76 19.50 3.80
C LYS A 406 14.27 19.66 5.25
N GLU A 407 13.50 20.70 5.55
CA GLU A 407 12.84 20.91 6.85
C GLU A 407 11.77 19.85 7.14
N VAL A 408 10.94 19.51 6.14
CA VAL A 408 9.94 18.44 6.26
C VAL A 408 10.60 17.07 6.44
N LEU A 409 11.65 16.75 5.67
CA LEU A 409 12.38 15.50 5.84
C LEU A 409 13.07 15.40 7.21
N ASP A 410 13.57 16.50 7.76
CA ASP A 410 14.08 16.51 9.13
C ASP A 410 12.99 16.21 10.17
N GLU A 411 11.77 16.72 10.03
CA GLU A 411 10.63 16.32 10.88
C GLU A 411 10.31 14.81 10.75
N VAL A 412 10.32 14.28 9.52
CA VAL A 412 10.15 12.85 9.25
C VAL A 412 11.23 12.01 9.96
N PHE A 413 12.49 12.45 9.96
CA PHE A 413 13.59 11.70 10.55
C PHE A 413 13.61 11.70 12.09
N GLU A 414 13.01 12.70 12.74
CA GLU A 414 12.78 12.73 14.20
C GLU A 414 11.69 11.74 14.65
N VAL A 415 10.77 11.36 13.75
CA VAL A 415 9.60 10.52 14.07
C VAL A 415 9.80 9.06 13.64
N PHE A 416 10.28 8.82 12.42
CA PHE A 416 10.31 7.49 11.80
C PHE A 416 11.71 6.86 11.88
N ASP A 417 11.82 5.64 12.41
CA ASP A 417 13.11 4.96 12.59
C ASP A 417 13.60 4.16 11.36
N ALA A 418 12.81 4.09 10.30
CA ALA A 418 13.07 3.26 9.13
C ALA A 418 14.36 3.63 8.35
N PRO A 419 15.06 2.66 7.74
CA PRO A 419 16.27 2.91 6.97
C PRO A 419 16.01 3.58 5.61
N VAL A 420 14.74 3.69 5.20
CA VAL A 420 14.28 4.23 3.91
C VAL A 420 13.17 5.25 4.15
N VAL A 421 13.24 6.39 3.46
CA VAL A 421 12.13 7.35 3.26
C VAL A 421 11.72 7.34 1.80
N HIS A 422 10.42 7.37 1.50
CA HIS A 422 9.94 7.50 0.12
C HIS A 422 9.78 8.99 -0.22
N LEU A 423 10.23 9.41 -1.41
CA LEU A 423 10.15 10.78 -1.89
C LEU A 423 9.06 10.99 -2.95
N GLY A 424 8.18 9.99 -3.12
CA GLY A 424 7.18 9.93 -4.19
C GLY A 424 7.82 10.11 -5.56
N GLY A 425 7.39 11.12 -6.29
CA GLY A 425 8.02 11.58 -7.52
C GLY A 425 7.57 10.83 -8.77
N ASP A 426 6.40 10.18 -8.71
CA ASP A 426 5.55 9.90 -9.87
C ASP A 426 4.93 11.20 -10.41
N GLU A 427 4.10 11.06 -11.45
CA GLU A 427 3.16 12.04 -12.04
C GLU A 427 3.47 13.54 -11.75
N CYS A 428 4.63 14.02 -12.20
CA CYS A 428 5.11 15.39 -11.97
C CYS A 428 5.15 16.23 -13.28
N PRO A 429 4.07 16.97 -13.63
CA PRO A 429 4.04 17.76 -14.86
C PRO A 429 5.09 18.86 -14.90
N THR A 430 5.81 18.90 -16.02
CA THR A 430 6.80 19.96 -16.31
C THR A 430 6.16 21.21 -16.94
N THR A 431 4.83 21.31 -16.96
CA THR A 431 4.05 22.38 -17.61
C THR A 431 4.37 23.76 -17.06
N GLU A 432 4.28 23.95 -15.73
CA GLU A 432 4.60 25.22 -15.09
C GLU A 432 6.09 25.57 -15.21
N TRP A 433 7.00 24.60 -15.07
CA TRP A 433 8.44 24.84 -15.26
C TRP A 433 8.80 25.26 -16.69
N ARG A 434 8.13 24.70 -17.72
CA ARG A 434 8.32 25.13 -19.12
C ARG A 434 7.88 26.59 -19.31
N ALA A 435 6.78 27.01 -18.68
CA ALA A 435 6.27 28.38 -18.74
C ALA A 435 7.12 29.38 -17.92
N SER A 436 7.66 28.96 -16.78
CA SER A 436 8.40 29.79 -15.83
C SER A 436 9.79 30.21 -16.29
N ALA A 437 10.04 31.52 -16.35
CA ALA A 437 11.37 32.05 -16.65
C ALA A 437 12.41 31.72 -15.55
N PRO A 438 12.11 31.83 -14.23
CA PRO A 438 12.99 31.33 -13.18
C PRO A 438 13.34 29.84 -13.31
N ALA A 439 12.38 28.97 -13.65
CA ALA A 439 12.65 27.54 -13.81
C ALA A 439 13.57 27.23 -14.99
N ARG A 440 13.36 27.89 -16.15
CA ARG A 440 14.27 27.78 -17.29
C ARG A 440 15.67 28.34 -16.99
N ALA A 441 15.76 29.44 -16.25
CA ALA A 441 17.04 30.00 -15.80
C ALA A 441 17.77 29.00 -14.87
N ARG A 442 17.07 28.41 -13.90
CA ARG A 442 17.63 27.40 -12.99
C ARG A 442 18.10 26.14 -13.73
N ALA A 443 17.37 25.67 -14.72
CA ALA A 443 17.81 24.55 -15.55
C ALA A 443 19.13 24.87 -16.28
N ALA A 444 19.28 26.08 -16.81
CA ALA A 444 20.51 26.55 -17.45
C ALA A 444 21.67 26.78 -16.47
N GLU A 445 21.41 27.29 -15.25
CA GLU A 445 22.40 27.39 -14.17
C GLU A 445 23.00 26.04 -13.79
N LEU A 446 22.14 25.02 -13.68
CA LEU A 446 22.52 23.65 -13.33
C LEU A 446 23.13 22.87 -14.52
N GLY A 447 23.06 23.39 -15.75
CA GLY A 447 23.56 22.73 -16.95
C GLY A 447 22.69 21.55 -17.42
N LEU A 448 21.38 21.60 -17.18
CA LEU A 448 20.42 20.55 -17.54
C LEU A 448 19.90 20.75 -18.98
N ASP A 449 19.81 19.67 -19.77
CA ASP A 449 19.32 19.68 -21.16
C ASP A 449 17.90 20.25 -21.30
N SER A 450 17.07 20.08 -20.27
CA SER A 450 15.74 20.68 -20.20
C SER A 450 15.26 20.80 -18.76
N VAL A 451 14.15 21.53 -18.57
CA VAL A 451 13.48 21.66 -17.26
C VAL A 451 13.02 20.33 -16.66
N ALA A 452 12.94 19.23 -17.41
CA ALA A 452 12.60 17.92 -16.83
C ALA A 452 13.65 17.43 -15.81
N GLY A 453 14.93 17.75 -16.02
CA GLY A 453 15.99 17.38 -15.08
C GLY A 453 15.90 18.06 -13.70
N LEU A 454 15.00 19.02 -13.52
CA LEU A 454 14.79 19.71 -12.23
C LEU A 454 14.18 18.77 -11.18
N GLN A 455 13.38 17.78 -11.59
CA GLN A 455 12.89 16.71 -10.72
C GLN A 455 14.06 15.86 -10.20
N GLY A 456 14.96 15.45 -11.10
CA GLY A 456 16.20 14.75 -10.77
C GLY A 456 17.13 15.55 -9.86
N TRP A 457 17.20 16.88 -10.02
CA TRP A 457 17.93 17.78 -9.11
C TRP A 457 17.31 17.77 -7.70
N PHE A 458 15.99 17.89 -7.57
CA PHE A 458 15.30 17.77 -6.27
C PHE A 458 15.61 16.43 -5.60
N HIS A 459 15.41 15.31 -6.30
CA HIS A 459 15.68 13.96 -5.75
C HIS A 459 17.15 13.77 -5.36
N THR A 460 18.09 14.27 -6.16
CA THR A 460 19.54 14.23 -5.85
C THR A 460 19.87 14.97 -4.56
N GLU A 461 19.38 16.21 -4.41
CA GLU A 461 19.63 17.05 -3.23
C GLU A 461 18.98 16.49 -1.95
N LEU A 462 17.78 15.92 -2.09
CA LEU A 462 17.03 15.32 -0.98
C LEU A 462 17.61 13.96 -0.57
N ALA A 463 18.07 13.14 -1.51
CA ALA A 463 18.82 11.91 -1.21
C ALA A 463 20.19 12.21 -0.57
N ALA A 464 20.88 13.26 -1.00
CA ALA A 464 22.09 13.74 -0.33
C ALA A 464 21.81 14.23 1.10
N HIS A 465 20.64 14.82 1.36
CA HIS A 465 20.20 15.20 2.70
C HIS A 465 19.82 13.98 3.57
N ALA A 466 19.02 13.05 3.06
CA ALA A 466 18.66 11.79 3.72
C ALA A 466 19.90 10.96 4.11
N ARG A 467 20.89 10.85 3.21
CA ARG A 467 22.13 10.10 3.45
C ARG A 467 22.99 10.72 4.56
N ARG A 468 22.99 12.04 4.73
CA ARG A 468 23.63 12.73 5.88
C ARG A 468 22.96 12.42 7.22
N ARG A 469 21.74 11.89 7.22
CA ARG A 469 21.01 11.39 8.40
C ARG A 469 20.97 9.85 8.47
N GLY A 470 21.79 9.15 7.66
CA GLY A 470 21.88 7.69 7.66
C GLY A 470 20.69 6.97 7.01
N ARG A 471 19.90 7.67 6.17
CA ARG A 471 18.74 7.13 5.46
C ARG A 471 19.05 6.91 3.98
N ARG A 472 18.50 5.84 3.39
CA ARG A 472 18.33 5.69 1.94
C ARG A 472 17.02 6.34 1.49
N THR A 473 16.88 6.60 0.20
CA THR A 473 15.63 7.06 -0.42
C THR A 473 14.96 5.95 -1.21
N ALA A 474 13.63 6.02 -1.30
CA ALA A 474 12.84 5.34 -2.31
C ALA A 474 12.07 6.36 -3.15
N GLY A 475 11.60 5.95 -4.33
CA GLY A 475 10.77 6.74 -5.22
C GLY A 475 10.13 5.86 -6.29
N TRP A 476 9.06 6.36 -6.90
CA TRP A 476 8.37 5.69 -8.00
C TRP A 476 9.23 5.62 -9.26
N ASP A 477 8.95 4.67 -10.14
CA ASP A 477 9.87 4.30 -11.21
C ASP A 477 10.10 5.35 -12.31
N GLU A 478 9.26 6.40 -12.36
CA GLU A 478 9.54 7.72 -12.97
C GLU A 478 10.96 8.22 -12.69
N MET A 479 11.48 8.01 -11.47
CA MET A 479 12.84 8.44 -11.09
C MET A 479 13.95 7.82 -11.95
N THR A 480 13.64 6.74 -12.70
CA THR A 480 14.58 6.02 -13.59
C THR A 480 14.52 6.48 -15.04
N GLU A 481 13.65 7.45 -15.40
CA GLU A 481 13.54 7.98 -16.76
C GLU A 481 14.72 8.89 -17.18
N GLY A 482 15.62 9.21 -16.25
CA GLY A 482 16.84 9.96 -16.54
C GLY A 482 18.00 9.61 -15.60
N PRO A 483 19.21 10.13 -15.86
CA PRO A 483 20.45 9.75 -15.16
C PRO A 483 20.58 10.33 -13.73
N TRP A 484 19.46 10.62 -13.07
CA TRP A 484 19.40 11.35 -11.79
C TRP A 484 18.94 10.49 -10.61
N ALA A 485 18.57 9.23 -10.84
CA ALA A 485 18.26 8.28 -9.77
C ALA A 485 19.46 8.15 -8.80
N PRO A 486 19.30 8.39 -7.48
CA PRO A 486 20.39 8.20 -6.53
C PRO A 486 20.90 6.74 -6.57
N PRO A 487 22.22 6.48 -6.66
CA PRO A 487 22.73 5.12 -6.91
C PRO A 487 22.35 4.06 -5.86
N ASP A 488 22.02 4.47 -4.64
CA ASP A 488 21.54 3.63 -3.53
C ASP A 488 20.01 3.70 -3.33
N ALA A 489 19.25 4.28 -4.27
CA ALA A 489 17.79 4.34 -4.18
C ALA A 489 17.13 2.96 -4.23
N VAL A 490 15.92 2.88 -3.67
CA VAL A 490 14.98 1.76 -3.85
C VAL A 490 13.89 2.20 -4.81
N VAL A 491 13.69 1.50 -5.92
CA VAL A 491 12.67 1.85 -6.91
C VAL A 491 11.38 1.07 -6.66
N THR A 492 10.25 1.76 -6.53
CA THR A 492 8.90 1.16 -6.47
C THR A 492 8.32 1.09 -7.90
N ALA A 493 8.43 -0.10 -8.49
CA ALA A 493 8.11 -0.31 -9.91
C ALA A 493 6.64 -0.69 -10.13
N TRP A 494 5.88 0.23 -10.72
CA TRP A 494 4.42 0.15 -10.86
C TRP A 494 3.93 0.07 -12.32
N ARG A 495 4.67 0.62 -13.29
CA ARG A 495 4.19 0.77 -14.68
C ARG A 495 4.48 -0.46 -15.55
N ASP A 496 3.80 -1.56 -15.23
CA ASP A 496 4.06 -2.89 -15.81
C ASP A 496 3.67 -3.06 -17.29
N TRP A 497 3.04 -2.04 -17.88
CA TRP A 497 2.72 -1.99 -19.32
C TRP A 497 3.85 -1.45 -20.21
N LEU A 498 4.93 -0.90 -19.65
CA LEU A 498 6.08 -0.40 -20.42
C LEU A 498 7.03 -1.55 -20.81
N THR A 499 7.78 -1.37 -21.90
CA THR A 499 8.74 -2.38 -22.42
C THR A 499 10.02 -1.69 -22.91
N PRO A 500 11.21 -1.97 -22.32
CA PRO A 500 11.42 -2.78 -21.11
C PRO A 500 10.64 -2.21 -19.91
N SER A 501 10.26 -3.08 -18.97
CA SER A 501 9.54 -2.63 -17.77
C SER A 501 10.48 -1.84 -16.86
N PRO A 502 9.98 -0.86 -16.09
CA PRO A 502 10.85 -0.02 -15.25
C PRO A 502 11.56 -0.84 -14.16
N ALA A 503 10.93 -1.92 -13.68
CA ALA A 503 11.58 -2.92 -12.83
C ALA A 503 12.84 -3.52 -13.47
N ALA A 504 12.77 -3.91 -14.75
CA ALA A 504 13.93 -4.46 -15.47
C ALA A 504 15.01 -3.39 -15.71
N THR A 505 14.61 -2.17 -16.06
CA THR A 505 15.51 -1.01 -16.22
C THR A 505 16.25 -0.69 -14.91
N ALA A 506 15.53 -0.61 -13.79
CA ALA A 506 16.08 -0.34 -12.47
C ALA A 506 17.04 -1.44 -11.99
N LEU A 507 16.69 -2.72 -12.21
CA LEU A 507 17.56 -3.86 -11.89
C LEU A 507 18.87 -3.83 -12.70
N ALA A 508 18.79 -3.49 -14.00
CA ALA A 508 19.95 -3.35 -14.88
C ALA A 508 20.83 -2.15 -14.50
N ALA A 509 20.23 -1.05 -14.02
CA ALA A 509 20.93 0.10 -13.46
C ALA A 509 21.50 -0.12 -12.03
N GLY A 510 21.30 -1.31 -11.44
CA GLY A 510 21.90 -1.70 -10.16
C GLY A 510 21.04 -1.45 -8.92
N HIS A 511 19.86 -0.86 -9.06
CA HIS A 511 18.99 -0.50 -7.93
C HIS A 511 18.40 -1.73 -7.21
N ASP A 512 18.07 -1.52 -5.93
CA ASP A 512 17.15 -2.42 -5.23
C ASP A 512 15.70 -2.05 -5.67
N VAL A 513 14.86 -3.04 -5.93
CA VAL A 513 13.50 -2.84 -6.50
C VAL A 513 12.43 -3.49 -5.62
N VAL A 514 11.33 -2.77 -5.42
CA VAL A 514 10.07 -3.27 -4.87
C VAL A 514 9.05 -3.34 -6.01
N LEU A 515 8.42 -4.49 -6.17
CA LEU A 515 7.49 -4.74 -7.28
C LEU A 515 6.06 -4.42 -6.86
N CYS A 516 5.44 -3.48 -7.55
CA CYS A 516 4.07 -3.02 -7.33
C CYS A 516 3.29 -2.82 -8.65
N PRO A 517 3.31 -3.79 -9.58
CA PRO A 517 2.67 -3.68 -10.90
C PRO A 517 1.18 -3.34 -10.78
N ALA A 518 0.76 -2.22 -11.37
CA ALA A 518 -0.61 -1.71 -11.28
C ALA A 518 -1.66 -2.73 -11.72
N SER A 519 -1.34 -3.57 -12.73
CA SER A 519 -2.26 -4.63 -13.19
C SER A 519 -2.58 -5.69 -12.11
N ARG A 520 -1.78 -5.81 -11.04
CA ARG A 520 -1.91 -6.85 -10.00
C ARG A 520 -2.07 -6.33 -8.58
N THR A 521 -1.38 -5.26 -8.19
CA THR A 521 -1.19 -4.93 -6.76
C THR A 521 -1.98 -3.71 -6.25
N TYR A 522 -2.71 -3.02 -7.12
CA TYR A 522 -3.55 -1.87 -6.74
C TYR A 522 -4.88 -2.39 -6.20
N LEU A 523 -5.14 -2.18 -4.91
CA LEU A 523 -6.32 -2.67 -4.19
C LEU A 523 -7.44 -1.63 -4.10
N ASP A 524 -7.24 -0.44 -4.67
CA ASP A 524 -8.24 0.57 -5.03
C ASP A 524 -9.03 0.21 -6.31
N HIS A 525 -8.55 -0.78 -7.08
CA HIS A 525 -9.22 -1.30 -8.28
C HIS A 525 -10.52 -2.06 -7.98
N TYR A 526 -11.41 -2.17 -8.98
CA TYR A 526 -12.62 -3.00 -8.92
C TYR A 526 -12.30 -4.47 -8.66
N GLN A 527 -13.24 -5.16 -8.00
CA GLN A 527 -13.12 -6.59 -7.65
C GLN A 527 -13.96 -7.53 -8.53
N SER A 528 -14.85 -6.99 -9.37
CA SER A 528 -15.59 -7.74 -10.38
C SER A 528 -16.09 -6.83 -11.52
N ASP A 529 -16.95 -7.36 -12.39
CA ASP A 529 -17.75 -6.64 -13.38
C ASP A 529 -19.19 -6.37 -12.95
N LEU A 530 -19.57 -6.71 -11.70
CA LEU A 530 -20.92 -6.44 -11.18
C LEU A 530 -21.22 -4.93 -11.15
N PRO A 531 -22.37 -4.46 -11.68
CA PRO A 531 -22.72 -3.05 -11.68
C PRO A 531 -23.01 -2.49 -10.27
N GLU A 532 -23.18 -3.36 -9.26
CA GLU A 532 -23.36 -2.98 -7.86
C GLU A 532 -22.06 -2.66 -7.10
N GLU A 533 -20.87 -2.93 -7.67
CA GLU A 533 -19.59 -2.57 -7.03
C GLU A 533 -19.56 -1.07 -6.66
N PRO A 534 -18.99 -0.70 -5.49
CA PRO A 534 -18.74 0.71 -5.18
C PRO A 534 -17.73 1.31 -6.17
N LEU A 535 -17.66 2.65 -6.18
CA LEU A 535 -16.74 3.40 -7.02
C LEU A 535 -15.26 3.05 -6.70
N ALA A 536 -14.45 2.92 -7.74
CA ALA A 536 -13.05 2.47 -7.71
C ALA A 536 -12.30 3.03 -8.94
N GLN A 537 -10.96 3.01 -8.93
CA GLN A 537 -10.09 3.74 -9.88
C GLN A 537 -10.17 3.30 -11.36
N GLY A 538 -10.85 2.18 -11.65
CA GLY A 538 -11.17 1.74 -13.03
C GLY A 538 -10.51 0.43 -13.45
N GLY A 539 -9.37 0.06 -12.86
CA GLY A 539 -8.76 -1.25 -13.05
C GLY A 539 -9.62 -2.39 -12.49
N LEU A 540 -9.32 -3.64 -12.87
CA LEU A 540 -9.93 -4.86 -12.35
C LEU A 540 -8.84 -5.78 -11.81
N THR A 541 -8.95 -6.15 -10.54
CA THR A 541 -8.02 -7.06 -9.89
C THR A 541 -8.81 -7.94 -8.92
N THR A 542 -8.99 -9.22 -9.23
CA THR A 542 -9.70 -10.17 -8.36
C THR A 542 -8.77 -10.75 -7.28
N TRP A 543 -9.32 -11.46 -6.30
CA TRP A 543 -8.45 -12.21 -5.37
C TRP A 543 -7.82 -13.43 -6.03
N GLN A 544 -8.45 -13.99 -7.09
CA GLN A 544 -7.91 -15.09 -7.88
C GLN A 544 -6.68 -14.67 -8.68
N ASP A 545 -6.68 -13.46 -9.27
CA ASP A 545 -5.52 -12.89 -9.95
C ASP A 545 -4.30 -12.86 -9.02
N LEU A 546 -4.48 -12.34 -7.80
CA LEU A 546 -3.42 -12.27 -6.78
C LEU A 546 -3.01 -13.64 -6.25
N ALA A 547 -3.95 -14.57 -6.08
CA ALA A 547 -3.65 -15.93 -5.62
C ALA A 547 -2.84 -16.73 -6.64
N GLY A 548 -3.09 -16.53 -7.95
CA GLY A 548 -2.36 -17.16 -9.05
C GLY A 548 -1.08 -16.44 -9.49
N TRP A 549 -0.95 -15.13 -9.24
CA TRP A 549 0.20 -14.32 -9.64
C TRP A 549 1.52 -14.84 -9.05
N ASP A 550 2.57 -14.94 -9.87
CA ASP A 550 3.95 -15.06 -9.40
C ASP A 550 4.73 -13.74 -9.63
N PRO A 551 5.19 -13.04 -8.58
CA PRO A 551 5.85 -11.74 -8.73
C PRO A 551 7.18 -11.73 -9.50
N LEU A 552 7.80 -12.89 -9.74
CA LEU A 552 9.05 -13.00 -10.50
C LEU A 552 8.82 -13.43 -11.97
N GLU A 553 7.58 -13.68 -12.38
CA GLU A 553 7.25 -14.01 -13.76
C GLU A 553 7.61 -12.84 -14.70
N GLY A 554 8.29 -13.14 -15.82
CA GLY A 554 8.81 -12.14 -16.76
C GLY A 554 10.10 -11.43 -16.33
N LEU A 555 10.48 -11.44 -15.04
CA LEU A 555 11.73 -10.87 -14.54
C LEU A 555 12.86 -11.90 -14.58
N GLY A 556 13.51 -12.00 -15.74
CA GLY A 556 14.45 -13.06 -16.08
C GLY A 556 15.53 -13.37 -15.02
N GLY A 557 15.34 -14.45 -14.26
CA GLY A 557 16.35 -15.06 -13.39
C GLY A 557 16.65 -14.33 -12.07
N GLY A 558 15.81 -13.37 -11.65
CA GLY A 558 16.04 -12.60 -10.42
C GLY A 558 15.69 -13.36 -9.13
N GLU A 559 16.68 -13.97 -8.46
CA GLU A 559 16.52 -14.52 -7.12
C GLU A 559 16.09 -13.44 -6.09
N PRO A 560 15.12 -13.73 -5.19
CA PRO A 560 14.60 -12.75 -4.24
C PRO A 560 15.58 -12.46 -3.09
N ALA A 561 15.75 -11.18 -2.74
CA ALA A 561 16.70 -10.78 -1.70
C ALA A 561 16.29 -11.23 -0.30
N HIS A 562 17.18 -11.96 0.37
CA HIS A 562 17.05 -12.32 1.79
C HIS A 562 17.60 -11.22 2.72
N GLY A 563 16.88 -10.10 2.78
CA GLY A 563 17.04 -9.04 3.78
C GLY A 563 17.58 -7.71 3.25
N LEU A 564 17.17 -6.62 3.91
CA LEU A 564 17.85 -5.32 3.81
C LEU A 564 19.15 -5.40 4.62
N GLY A 565 20.28 -5.53 3.93
CA GLY A 565 21.58 -5.66 4.57
C GLY A 565 22.04 -4.39 5.28
N LEU A 566 21.67 -4.23 6.56
CA LEU A 566 22.19 -3.23 7.50
C LEU A 566 23.66 -3.51 7.92
N GLY A 567 24.45 -4.11 7.03
CA GLY A 567 25.74 -4.76 7.32
C GLY A 567 26.97 -3.98 6.87
N GLU A 568 26.86 -3.12 5.86
CA GLU A 568 27.96 -2.21 5.51
C GLU A 568 27.96 -1.02 6.46
N ARG A 569 28.94 -1.02 7.37
CA ARG A 569 29.22 0.14 8.22
C ARG A 569 29.75 1.24 7.32
N LEU A 570 29.01 2.34 7.21
CA LEU A 570 29.57 3.60 6.73
C LEU A 570 30.88 3.87 7.51
N PRO A 571 32.00 4.20 6.84
CA PRO A 571 33.30 4.32 7.50
C PRO A 571 33.22 5.35 8.63
N GLY A 572 33.51 4.89 9.84
CA GLY A 572 33.10 5.59 11.06
C GLY A 572 33.78 6.94 11.23
N VAL A 573 32.99 7.98 11.50
CA VAL A 573 33.47 9.32 11.88
C VAL A 573 34.01 9.27 13.32
N GLY A 574 35.23 8.74 13.46
CA GLY A 574 35.90 8.43 14.72
C GLY A 574 37.25 9.11 14.87
N GLY A 575 37.31 10.44 14.71
CA GLY A 575 38.55 11.21 14.86
C GLY A 575 38.30 12.68 15.19
N ARG A 576 38.82 13.15 16.32
CA ARG A 576 38.88 14.58 16.68
C ARG A 576 40.17 15.20 16.12
N GLU A 577 40.21 15.46 14.83
CA GLU A 577 41.26 16.31 14.24
C GLU A 577 40.67 17.64 13.74
N ARG A 578 41.45 18.70 13.85
CA ARG A 578 41.03 20.07 13.53
C ARG A 578 41.47 20.37 12.09
N LEU A 579 40.53 20.43 11.15
CA LEU A 579 40.78 21.01 9.84
C LEU A 579 40.55 22.53 9.86
N PRO A 580 41.31 23.32 9.08
CA PRO A 580 41.35 24.77 9.18
C PRO A 580 40.17 25.46 8.48
N CYS A 581 39.95 26.73 8.81
CA CYS A 581 38.93 27.56 8.21
C CYS A 581 39.29 27.95 6.77
N LEU A 582 38.66 27.28 5.81
CA LEU A 582 38.44 27.74 4.44
C LEU A 582 36.92 27.70 4.22
N GLY A 583 36.28 28.64 3.53
CA GLY A 583 36.76 29.74 2.72
C GLY A 583 35.65 30.00 1.70
N ALA A 584 34.94 31.12 1.80
CA ALA A 584 33.63 31.24 1.14
C ALA A 584 33.75 31.44 -0.38
N GLY A 585 33.03 30.60 -1.14
CA GLY A 585 32.74 30.82 -2.55
C GLY A 585 33.56 29.98 -3.54
N GLU A 586 33.05 28.80 -3.87
CA GLU A 586 33.34 28.14 -5.15
C GLU A 586 32.05 27.56 -5.73
N SER A 587 31.88 27.65 -7.05
CA SER A 587 30.62 27.31 -7.73
C SER A 587 30.70 25.93 -8.36
N VAL A 588 29.70 25.09 -8.11
CA VAL A 588 29.64 23.72 -8.67
C VAL A 588 29.37 23.80 -10.18
N ARG A 589 30.43 23.65 -10.98
CA ARG A 589 30.36 23.36 -12.42
C ARG A 589 30.89 21.96 -12.66
N GLY A 590 30.04 21.02 -13.07
CA GLY A 590 30.50 19.65 -13.32
C GLY A 590 29.43 18.56 -13.39
N LEU A 591 28.22 18.82 -13.92
CA LEU A 591 27.34 17.71 -14.35
C LEU A 591 27.85 17.14 -15.68
N GLY A 592 28.84 16.25 -15.59
CA GLY A 592 29.49 15.64 -16.74
C GLY A 592 30.74 14.84 -16.35
N GLY A 593 30.53 13.58 -15.96
CA GLY A 593 31.60 12.64 -15.60
C GLY A 593 31.10 11.20 -15.67
N ASP A 594 31.97 10.27 -16.09
CA ASP A 594 31.62 8.88 -16.38
C ASP A 594 30.87 8.18 -15.25
N ALA A 595 29.66 7.70 -15.56
CA ALA A 595 28.97 6.73 -14.72
C ALA A 595 29.72 5.40 -14.77
N THR A 596 30.62 5.20 -13.81
CA THR A 596 31.24 3.89 -13.57
C THR A 596 30.12 2.86 -13.38
N PRO A 597 30.12 1.72 -14.10
CA PRO A 597 29.01 0.77 -14.00
C PRO A 597 28.83 0.29 -12.56
N PRO A 598 27.57 0.11 -12.10
CA PRO A 598 27.29 -0.23 -10.72
C PRO A 598 28.04 -1.51 -10.32
N SER A 599 28.80 -1.44 -9.22
CA SER A 599 29.66 -2.54 -8.74
C SER A 599 28.90 -3.79 -8.30
N ARG A 600 27.57 -3.74 -8.33
CA ARG A 600 26.63 -4.78 -7.88
C ARG A 600 25.36 -4.72 -8.76
N ALA A 601 24.91 -5.86 -9.26
CA ALA A 601 23.62 -5.95 -9.96
C ALA A 601 22.42 -5.72 -9.02
N GLY A 602 21.31 -5.20 -9.55
CA GLY A 602 20.10 -4.92 -8.77
C GLY A 602 19.48 -6.14 -8.09
N ARG A 603 18.51 -5.92 -7.19
CA ARG A 603 17.79 -6.99 -6.48
C ARG A 603 16.30 -6.71 -6.41
N VAL A 604 15.48 -7.75 -6.56
CA VAL A 604 14.10 -7.70 -6.08
C VAL A 604 14.12 -7.86 -4.56
N LEU A 605 13.79 -6.79 -3.82
CA LEU A 605 13.59 -6.84 -2.37
C LEU A 605 12.28 -7.58 -2.02
N GLY A 606 11.28 -7.45 -2.89
CA GLY A 606 9.98 -8.08 -2.76
C GLY A 606 8.87 -7.30 -3.43
N VAL A 607 7.69 -7.29 -2.79
CA VAL A 607 6.43 -6.83 -3.38
C VAL A 607 5.69 -5.86 -2.46
N GLN A 608 4.87 -4.98 -3.04
CA GLN A 608 3.99 -4.08 -2.30
C GLN A 608 2.58 -4.01 -2.91
N ALA A 609 1.56 -4.08 -2.06
CA ALA A 609 0.17 -3.75 -2.43
C ALA A 609 -0.09 -2.26 -2.18
N GLN A 610 -0.91 -1.62 -3.02
CA GLN A 610 -1.31 -0.22 -2.83
C GLN A 610 -2.78 -0.12 -2.41
N LEU A 611 -3.09 0.79 -1.48
CA LEU A 611 -4.45 1.23 -1.17
C LEU A 611 -4.50 2.75 -1.34
N TRP A 612 -4.67 3.20 -2.58
CA TRP A 612 -5.02 4.59 -2.90
C TRP A 612 -6.48 4.87 -2.49
N SER A 613 -6.78 6.08 -2.03
CA SER A 613 -7.97 6.33 -1.20
C SER A 613 -9.00 7.31 -1.78
N GLU A 614 -8.88 7.75 -3.03
CA GLU A 614 -9.81 8.65 -3.73
C GLU A 614 -11.28 8.25 -3.57
N TYR A 615 -11.57 6.96 -3.65
CA TYR A 615 -12.92 6.41 -3.50
C TYR A 615 -13.10 5.57 -2.23
N LEU A 616 -12.16 5.67 -1.27
CA LEU A 616 -12.18 4.93 0.00
C LEU A 616 -12.42 5.84 1.23
N PRO A 617 -13.51 6.65 1.28
CA PRO A 617 -13.69 7.74 2.25
C PRO A 617 -13.93 7.30 3.71
N THR A 618 -13.89 5.99 4.00
CA THR A 618 -14.08 5.47 5.36
C THR A 618 -13.20 4.24 5.62
N PRO A 619 -12.86 3.94 6.88
CA PRO A 619 -12.16 2.70 7.25
C PRO A 619 -12.88 1.42 6.79
N ALA A 620 -14.19 1.45 6.58
CA ALA A 620 -14.96 0.31 6.06
C ALA A 620 -14.85 0.16 4.53
N ALA A 621 -14.62 1.25 3.79
CA ALA A 621 -14.30 1.20 2.37
C ALA A 621 -12.87 0.68 2.15
N VAL A 622 -11.91 1.10 3.00
CA VAL A 622 -10.55 0.54 3.01
C VAL A 622 -10.56 -0.96 3.32
N ASP A 623 -11.32 -1.42 4.33
CA ASP A 623 -11.51 -2.85 4.59
C ASP A 623 -12.09 -3.61 3.38
N TYR A 624 -13.09 -3.04 2.68
CA TYR A 624 -13.72 -3.63 1.50
C TYR A 624 -12.75 -3.75 0.32
N ALA A 625 -11.97 -2.69 0.07
CA ALA A 625 -10.99 -2.60 -1.00
C ALA A 625 -9.82 -3.59 -0.79
N ALA A 626 -9.32 -3.62 0.45
CA ALA A 626 -8.23 -4.49 0.87
C ALA A 626 -8.63 -5.98 0.89
N PHE A 627 -9.78 -6.35 1.46
CA PHE A 627 -10.09 -7.75 1.78
C PHE A 627 -11.21 -8.35 0.91
N PRO A 628 -11.04 -9.60 0.41
CA PRO A 628 -10.03 -10.59 0.82
C PRO A 628 -8.66 -10.48 0.12
N ARG A 629 -8.51 -9.61 -0.89
CA ARG A 629 -7.35 -9.52 -1.80
C ARG A 629 -5.99 -9.43 -1.10
N LEU A 630 -5.88 -8.65 -0.02
CA LEU A 630 -4.64 -8.46 0.74
C LEU A 630 -4.11 -9.77 1.36
N GLY A 631 -5.00 -10.73 1.66
CA GLY A 631 -4.61 -12.09 2.07
C GLY A 631 -4.02 -12.92 0.92
N ALA A 632 -4.56 -12.77 -0.29
CA ALA A 632 -4.02 -13.41 -1.49
C ALA A 632 -2.66 -12.80 -1.89
N PHE A 633 -2.54 -11.47 -1.82
CA PHE A 633 -1.27 -10.77 -1.96
C PHE A 633 -0.24 -11.23 -0.92
N ALA A 634 -0.60 -11.29 0.36
CA ALA A 634 0.29 -11.75 1.41
C ALA A 634 0.76 -13.20 1.20
N GLU A 635 -0.09 -14.06 0.62
CA GLU A 635 0.29 -15.42 0.22
C GLU A 635 1.26 -15.44 -0.97
N ALA A 636 1.09 -14.60 -1.99
CA ALA A 636 2.09 -14.44 -3.05
C ALA A 636 3.44 -13.87 -2.51
N ALA A 637 3.37 -13.00 -1.49
CA ALA A 637 4.51 -12.35 -0.84
C ALA A 637 5.27 -13.24 0.16
N TRP A 638 4.62 -14.27 0.71
CA TRP A 638 5.20 -15.14 1.74
C TRP A 638 5.46 -16.57 1.26
N THR A 639 4.58 -17.14 0.44
CA THR A 639 4.55 -18.57 0.13
C THR A 639 5.11 -18.87 -1.26
N GLY A 640 5.98 -19.89 -1.37
CA GLY A 640 6.50 -20.38 -2.64
C GLY A 640 5.40 -20.94 -3.56
N THR A 641 5.58 -20.80 -4.87
CA THR A 641 4.65 -21.24 -5.92
C THR A 641 4.20 -22.70 -5.76
N ASP A 642 5.13 -23.64 -5.61
CA ASP A 642 4.84 -25.08 -5.43
C ASP A 642 3.92 -25.33 -4.22
N ARG A 643 4.15 -24.60 -3.12
CA ARG A 643 3.36 -24.74 -1.89
C ARG A 643 1.97 -24.14 -2.03
N ARG A 644 1.82 -23.04 -2.78
CA ARG A 644 0.51 -22.47 -3.17
C ARG A 644 -0.27 -23.41 -4.09
N ALA A 645 0.42 -24.05 -5.05
CA ALA A 645 -0.19 -25.02 -5.96
C ALA A 645 -0.66 -26.30 -5.23
N ALA A 646 0.11 -26.78 -4.25
CA ALA A 646 -0.21 -27.98 -3.47
C ALA A 646 -1.39 -27.80 -2.50
N GLU A 647 -1.67 -26.58 -2.01
CA GLU A 647 -2.79 -26.30 -1.09
C GLU A 647 -3.39 -24.91 -1.38
N PRO A 648 -4.17 -24.74 -2.47
CA PRO A 648 -4.59 -23.42 -2.95
C PRO A 648 -5.47 -22.63 -1.98
N LEU A 649 -5.32 -21.30 -1.99
CA LEU A 649 -6.07 -20.37 -1.13
C LEU A 649 -7.60 -20.59 -1.20
N ALA A 650 -8.12 -20.97 -2.37
CA ALA A 650 -9.54 -21.28 -2.57
C ALA A 650 -10.09 -22.31 -1.58
N ALA A 651 -9.28 -23.31 -1.17
CA ALA A 651 -9.69 -24.35 -0.21
C ALA A 651 -9.67 -23.86 1.25
N ARG A 652 -8.89 -22.81 1.56
CA ARG A 652 -8.78 -22.19 2.89
C ARG A 652 -9.67 -20.96 3.06
N MET A 653 -10.14 -20.37 1.96
CA MET A 653 -10.93 -19.14 1.92
C MET A 653 -12.13 -19.13 2.89
N PRO A 654 -12.97 -20.18 3.03
CA PRO A 654 -14.13 -20.13 3.93
C PRO A 654 -13.76 -19.91 5.40
N GLY A 655 -12.69 -20.57 5.88
CA GLY A 655 -12.20 -20.40 7.25
C GLY A 655 -11.47 -19.07 7.46
N TYR A 656 -10.77 -18.59 6.42
CA TYR A 656 -10.14 -17.27 6.42
C TYR A 656 -11.17 -16.13 6.47
N LEU A 657 -12.26 -16.20 5.70
CA LEU A 657 -13.34 -15.21 5.77
C LEU A 657 -14.04 -15.22 7.15
N ALA A 658 -14.25 -16.40 7.75
CA ALA A 658 -14.79 -16.50 9.10
C ALA A 658 -13.88 -15.84 10.16
N LEU A 659 -12.56 -15.87 9.97
CA LEU A 659 -11.59 -15.13 10.80
C LEU A 659 -11.73 -13.61 10.59
N LEU A 660 -11.83 -13.13 9.34
CA LEU A 660 -12.05 -11.71 9.04
C LEU A 660 -13.36 -11.18 9.66
N ASP A 661 -14.45 -11.95 9.56
CA ASP A 661 -15.74 -11.69 10.23
C ASP A 661 -15.58 -11.50 11.75
N ALA A 662 -14.83 -12.40 12.40
CA ALA A 662 -14.63 -12.36 13.84
C ALA A 662 -13.73 -11.21 14.31
N LEU A 663 -12.81 -10.75 13.45
CA LEU A 663 -12.00 -9.54 13.64
C LEU A 663 -12.78 -8.24 13.32
N GLY A 664 -13.97 -8.36 12.73
CA GLY A 664 -14.84 -7.23 12.37
C GLY A 664 -14.48 -6.53 11.06
N VAL A 665 -13.64 -7.14 10.21
CA VAL A 665 -13.17 -6.56 8.95
C VAL A 665 -14.32 -6.50 7.95
N ARG A 666 -14.56 -5.34 7.34
CA ARG A 666 -15.71 -5.09 6.42
C ARG A 666 -15.43 -5.49 4.97
N TYR A 667 -14.82 -6.66 4.79
CA TYR A 667 -14.37 -7.23 3.52
C TYR A 667 -15.48 -7.37 2.45
N ARG A 668 -15.10 -7.50 1.18
CA ARG A 668 -16.03 -7.80 0.08
C ARG A 668 -16.43 -9.29 0.08
N PRO A 669 -17.73 -9.65 0.22
CA PRO A 669 -18.18 -11.03 0.05
C PRO A 669 -17.85 -11.58 -1.34
N LEU A 670 -17.60 -12.88 -1.48
CA LEU A 670 -17.12 -13.46 -2.74
C LEU A 670 -18.14 -13.25 -3.87
N GLU A 671 -19.41 -13.38 -3.52
CA GLU A 671 -20.61 -13.27 -4.36
C GLU A 671 -20.90 -11.83 -4.83
N GLY A 672 -20.25 -10.82 -4.24
CA GLY A 672 -20.46 -9.40 -4.55
C GLY A 672 -20.80 -8.54 -3.33
N PRO A 673 -20.94 -7.21 -3.51
CA PRO A 673 -21.23 -6.28 -2.42
C PRO A 673 -22.58 -6.55 -1.76
N ALA A 674 -22.55 -6.67 -0.42
CA ALA A 674 -23.74 -6.65 0.41
C ALA A 674 -24.49 -5.31 0.25
N PRO A 675 -25.80 -5.20 0.53
CA PRO A 675 -26.60 -4.03 0.15
C PRO A 675 -26.07 -2.67 0.63
N TRP A 676 -25.36 -2.62 1.76
CA TRP A 676 -24.73 -1.41 2.33
C TRP A 676 -23.30 -1.13 1.82
N GLN A 677 -22.71 -2.02 1.02
CA GLN A 677 -21.41 -1.84 0.34
C GLN A 677 -21.57 -1.36 -1.11
N ARG A 678 -22.81 -1.26 -1.61
CA ARG A 678 -23.12 -0.88 -3.00
C ARG A 678 -23.06 0.64 -3.18
N GLY A 679 -22.47 1.10 -4.28
CA GLY A 679 -22.30 2.55 -4.52
C GLY A 679 -21.84 2.95 -5.91
N GLY A 680 -22.00 2.10 -6.93
CA GLY A 680 -21.53 2.38 -8.29
C GLY A 680 -22.30 3.49 -9.00
N SER A 681 -21.64 4.23 -9.90
CA SER A 681 -22.23 5.34 -10.68
C SER A 681 -22.00 5.25 -12.19
N GLY A 682 -21.63 4.08 -12.73
CA GLY A 682 -21.56 3.86 -14.18
C GLY A 682 -20.93 2.51 -14.59
N PRO A 683 -21.17 2.06 -15.84
CA PRO A 683 -20.40 0.98 -16.43
C PRO A 683 -18.93 1.41 -16.62
N ARG A 684 -18.02 0.45 -16.81
CA ARG A 684 -16.59 0.70 -17.05
C ARG A 684 -16.36 1.63 -18.24
N ALA A 685 -16.21 2.93 -17.96
CA ALA A 685 -15.29 3.76 -18.70
C ALA A 685 -13.87 3.32 -18.32
N ARG A 686 -13.40 2.23 -18.96
CA ARG A 686 -11.95 2.06 -19.11
C ARG A 686 -11.43 3.39 -19.67
N PRO A 687 -10.31 3.95 -19.16
CA PRO A 687 -9.49 4.77 -20.03
C PRO A 687 -9.28 3.96 -21.31
N GLU A 688 -9.60 4.52 -22.48
CA GLU A 688 -9.03 3.95 -23.69
C GLU A 688 -7.52 4.03 -23.49
N VAL A 689 -6.87 2.87 -23.37
CA VAL A 689 -5.41 2.82 -23.47
C VAL A 689 -5.11 3.53 -24.77
N VAL A 690 -4.44 4.68 -24.69
CA VAL A 690 -4.02 5.44 -25.88
C VAL A 690 -2.93 4.61 -26.53
N ALA A 691 -3.35 3.60 -27.28
CA ALA A 691 -2.53 2.84 -28.20
C ALA A 691 -1.92 3.90 -29.11
N ALA A 692 -0.62 4.15 -28.91
CA ALA A 692 0.05 5.33 -29.44
C ALA A 692 -0.25 5.44 -30.93
N ALA A 693 -0.96 6.50 -31.33
CA ALA A 693 -1.50 6.68 -32.68
C ALA A 693 -0.39 7.08 -33.68
N GLY A 694 0.66 6.24 -33.73
CA GLY A 694 1.89 6.40 -34.51
C GLY A 694 1.71 6.13 -36.01
N THR A 695 0.55 6.41 -36.57
CA THR A 695 0.37 6.58 -38.02
C THR A 695 -0.02 8.02 -38.28
N VAL A 696 0.97 8.82 -38.68
CA VAL A 696 0.79 10.21 -39.13
C VAL A 696 0.01 10.21 -40.45
N THR A 697 -1.31 10.19 -40.35
CA THR A 697 -2.21 10.56 -41.45
C THR A 697 -2.30 12.08 -41.50
N HIS A 698 -1.63 12.68 -42.48
CA HIS A 698 -1.83 14.09 -42.82
C HIS A 698 -3.30 14.32 -43.16
N VAL A 699 -4.04 14.98 -42.27
CA VAL A 699 -5.34 15.55 -42.59
C VAL A 699 -5.08 16.89 -43.28
N GLU A 700 -5.32 16.93 -44.59
CA GLU A 700 -5.28 18.19 -45.34
C GLU A 700 -6.34 19.15 -44.80
N ALA A 701 -5.94 20.36 -44.44
CA ALA A 701 -6.89 21.41 -44.08
C ALA A 701 -7.66 21.85 -45.33
N PRO A 702 -9.00 21.88 -45.32
CA PRO A 702 -9.78 22.37 -46.46
C PRO A 702 -9.45 23.84 -46.74
N ARG A 703 -9.29 24.17 -48.02
CA ARG A 703 -9.18 25.54 -48.54
C ARG A 703 -9.85 25.64 -49.91
N PRO A 704 -10.45 26.79 -50.27
CA PRO A 704 -11.02 27.83 -49.41
C PRO A 704 -12.49 27.55 -49.06
#